data_AF-A0A1I6IM23-F1
#
_entry.id   AF-A0A1I6IM23-F1
#
_cell.length_a   1.000
_cell.length_b   1.000
_cell.length_c   1.000
_cell.angle_alpha   90.00
_cell.angle_beta   90.00
_cell.angle_gamma   90.00
#
_symmetry.space_group_name_H-M   'P 1'
#
loop_
_entity.id
_entity.type
_entity.pdbx_description
1 polymer ?
#
loop_
_entity_poly.entity_id
_entity_poly.type
_entity_poly.pdbx_seq_one_letter_code
_entity_poly.pdbx_strand_id
1 'polypeptide(L)'
;MKKFFSAFLSLALVLSLTAIAPANKADAAVPSNATLLNTYGSILGHVGTCVTPYQWNDTTTRNFIKSQYNSITMENEMKPDAVLNSSTMSVAQAKNMGYYIPSNYTESTVPTLNFNTIDSMMKNAYDNGLQIRYHTLVWHSQTPDWYFRTGYTSNGGYVSKSQMNARMEFYIKSVMYHVYSSQYASTVYCWDVVNEYIHAQNSGWQSIYGAINTNPDYVKSAFQYAYQALEHFNKQDSVSLFYNDYNTYMDCDKIITMINFINAEKKICSGVGMQSHLSSSFPSASYYKSALDKFVKQDCEIQITELDAKGNNDVDQANYLYDIMSAIISAKKAGGKITAITWWGLHDGASWRTGENPLLFSSLGVQKQSYTSTLQAYFDNSYSIAAPSVQPSQSTSQTSSMTEIAKSYMTKMNLVNTCPTGADQKLAGIQYGSATKKTYYSKTTGSNRSCNVFLPANYNSSKKYPVVYFLHGIMGNEDSMLGNAVEIPTNLAAQGKAKEMIIVLPNEYAPAPGTAVSPAFNQAYFDGYDNFINDLTDDLMPYIEQNYSVATGRENTAICGFSMGGRNALYIGYSRPDLFGYVGAFSPAPGVTPGTDYSGFHKGLFQENDFRIKDESYVPYVTLISCGTSDSVVGTFPKSYHDILTRNNQPHVWVEVPGADHDNVAIAAGYYNFVSALFGVLGLDNVQTSQTPVTPSPEPSTAPSVAPSIAPSVAPSTAPSVTPSTQPSVTGVTCEYNVVSDWGSTFQAEIVVTNNSGKTLNGWTLTCDYNCQITSLWNAELTGQIGTKVTVKNPSWDANLANGQSITICFIASGTDKSAPTNIVVK
;
A
#
# COMPACT_ATOMS: atom_id res chain seq x y z
N MET A 1 -41.67 -60.26 -40.04
CA MET A 1 -40.60 -60.79 -40.93
C MET A 1 -39.66 -59.65 -41.34
N LYS A 2 -38.43 -59.96 -41.78
CA LYS A 2 -37.35 -58.99 -42.06
C LYS A 2 -37.42 -58.40 -43.50
N LYS A 3 -37.14 -57.09 -43.63
CA LYS A 3 -36.61 -56.37 -44.85
C LYS A 3 -37.53 -56.39 -46.11
N PHE A 4 -37.52 -55.43 -47.05
CA PHE A 4 -36.42 -54.80 -47.81
C PHE A 4 -36.88 -53.50 -48.53
N PHE A 5 -35.96 -52.54 -48.74
CA PHE A 5 -35.64 -51.69 -49.93
C PHE A 5 -36.74 -51.30 -50.96
N SER A 6 -36.65 -50.21 -51.76
CA SER A 6 -35.96 -48.89 -51.74
C SER A 6 -36.14 -48.23 -53.12
N ALA A 7 -36.33 -46.90 -53.24
CA ALA A 7 -36.08 -46.19 -54.51
C ALA A 7 -35.80 -44.68 -54.31
N PHE A 8 -34.61 -44.26 -54.77
CA PHE A 8 -34.17 -42.98 -55.37
C PHE A 8 -35.18 -41.80 -55.51
N LEU A 9 -34.81 -40.50 -55.51
CA LEU A 9 -33.56 -39.75 -55.21
C LEU A 9 -33.87 -38.25 -55.44
N SER A 10 -33.34 -37.31 -54.64
CA SER A 10 -32.52 -36.16 -55.07
C SER A 10 -32.51 -34.95 -54.10
N LEU A 11 -31.41 -34.20 -54.16
CA LEU A 11 -31.10 -32.93 -53.47
C LEU A 11 -30.94 -32.97 -51.93
N ALA A 12 -29.77 -33.42 -51.49
CA ALA A 12 -29.26 -33.10 -50.15
C ALA A 12 -28.58 -31.72 -50.18
N LEU A 13 -29.16 -30.73 -49.50
CA LEU A 13 -28.45 -29.50 -49.13
C LEU A 13 -27.73 -29.75 -47.80
N VAL A 14 -26.40 -29.91 -47.85
CA VAL A 14 -25.58 -30.04 -46.64
C VAL A 14 -25.48 -28.65 -45.99
N LEU A 15 -26.35 -28.38 -45.02
CA LEU A 15 -26.13 -27.33 -44.04
C LEU A 15 -25.00 -27.78 -43.12
N SER A 16 -23.77 -27.40 -43.48
CA SER A 16 -22.65 -27.36 -42.55
C SER A 16 -23.00 -26.36 -41.44
N LEU A 17 -23.45 -26.86 -40.29
CA LEU A 17 -23.31 -26.12 -39.04
C LEU A 17 -21.82 -25.99 -38.74
N THR A 18 -21.18 -24.98 -39.32
CA THR A 18 -19.98 -24.42 -38.74
C THR A 18 -20.36 -23.93 -37.35
N ALA A 19 -19.79 -24.54 -36.32
CA ALA A 19 -19.85 -24.00 -34.99
C ALA A 19 -19.15 -22.63 -35.05
N ILE A 20 -19.95 -21.56 -35.10
CA ILE A 20 -19.43 -20.19 -35.00
C ILE A 20 -18.82 -20.11 -33.61
N ALA A 21 -17.48 -20.05 -33.55
CA ALA A 21 -16.79 -19.81 -32.30
C ALA A 21 -17.37 -18.52 -31.69
N PRO A 22 -17.67 -18.49 -30.38
CA PRO A 22 -18.27 -17.31 -29.77
C PRO A 22 -17.37 -16.11 -30.02
N ALA A 23 -17.91 -15.07 -30.64
CA ALA A 23 -17.18 -13.83 -30.85
C ALA A 23 -16.70 -13.27 -29.51
N ASN A 24 -15.59 -12.56 -29.53
CA ASN A 24 -15.12 -11.83 -28.37
C ASN A 24 -16.13 -10.72 -28.03
N LYS A 25 -16.51 -10.58 -26.75
CA LYS A 25 -17.34 -9.46 -26.30
C LYS A 25 -16.55 -8.15 -26.24
N ALA A 26 -15.23 -8.24 -26.05
CA ALA A 26 -14.33 -7.09 -26.07
C ALA A 26 -13.91 -6.72 -27.51
N ASP A 27 -14.86 -6.16 -28.27
CA ASP A 27 -14.63 -5.59 -29.61
C ASP A 27 -14.36 -4.07 -29.59
N ALA A 28 -14.43 -3.44 -28.41
CA ALA A 28 -14.17 -2.01 -28.21
C ALA A 28 -12.75 -1.75 -27.67
N ALA A 29 -12.26 -0.51 -27.86
CA ALA A 29 -10.91 -0.12 -27.46
C ALA A 29 -10.86 0.33 -25.99
N VAL A 30 -10.40 -0.57 -25.11
CA VAL A 30 -9.94 -0.22 -23.76
C VAL A 30 -8.79 0.80 -23.87
N PRO A 31 -8.81 1.93 -23.12
CA PRO A 31 -7.70 2.87 -23.07
C PRO A 31 -6.38 2.19 -22.66
N SER A 32 -5.28 2.47 -23.35
CA SER A 32 -3.98 1.80 -23.13
C SER A 32 -3.34 2.08 -21.78
N ASN A 33 -3.79 3.13 -21.07
CA ASN A 33 -3.39 3.47 -19.71
C ASN A 33 -4.29 2.86 -18.62
N ALA A 34 -5.31 2.06 -18.98
CA ALA A 34 -6.19 1.42 -18.01
C ALA A 34 -5.47 0.28 -17.26
N THR A 35 -5.51 0.35 -15.92
CA THR A 35 -5.03 -0.69 -15.01
C THR A 35 -6.16 -1.13 -14.09
N LEU A 36 -6.01 -2.28 -13.43
CA LEU A 36 -7.00 -2.73 -12.44
C LEU A 36 -7.14 -1.71 -11.30
N LEU A 37 -6.03 -1.06 -10.91
CA LEU A 37 -6.01 -0.02 -9.88
C LEU A 37 -6.75 1.26 -10.29
N ASN A 38 -6.48 1.82 -11.48
CA ASN A 38 -7.10 3.09 -11.88
C ASN A 38 -8.53 2.94 -12.44
N THR A 39 -8.97 1.72 -12.73
CA THR A 39 -10.38 1.38 -12.99
C THR A 39 -11.08 1.00 -11.68
N TYR A 40 -10.95 -0.25 -11.24
CA TYR A 40 -11.70 -0.82 -10.13
C TYR A 40 -11.35 -0.21 -8.77
N GLY A 41 -10.12 0.28 -8.57
CA GLY A 41 -9.71 0.92 -7.33
C GLY A 41 -10.49 2.20 -7.06
N SER A 42 -10.83 2.95 -8.11
CA SER A 42 -11.59 4.21 -8.00
C SER A 42 -13.05 4.00 -7.55
N ILE A 43 -13.65 2.85 -7.85
CA ILE A 43 -15.06 2.56 -7.53
C ILE A 43 -15.24 1.59 -6.35
N LEU A 44 -14.30 0.66 -6.13
CA LEU A 44 -14.36 -0.29 -5.03
C LEU A 44 -13.59 0.19 -3.80
N GLY A 45 -12.46 0.87 -3.96
CA GLY A 45 -11.54 1.27 -2.90
C GLY A 45 -10.34 0.34 -2.82
N HIS A 46 -10.56 -0.97 -2.71
CA HIS A 46 -9.49 -1.97 -2.71
C HIS A 46 -9.49 -2.86 -3.95
N VAL A 47 -8.34 -2.96 -4.60
CA VAL A 47 -8.05 -3.88 -5.71
C VAL A 47 -6.79 -4.64 -5.35
N GLY A 48 -6.87 -5.96 -5.28
CA GLY A 48 -5.84 -6.80 -4.68
C GLY A 48 -5.44 -8.05 -5.47
N THR A 49 -4.38 -8.67 -4.98
CA THR A 49 -3.90 -9.99 -5.38
C THR A 49 -3.52 -10.81 -4.15
N CYS A 50 -3.54 -12.14 -4.23
CA CYS A 50 -2.77 -12.94 -3.27
C CYS A 50 -1.27 -12.90 -3.62
N VAL A 51 -0.43 -13.11 -2.60
CA VAL A 51 1.04 -13.15 -2.74
C VAL A 51 1.67 -13.98 -1.62
N THR A 52 2.77 -14.66 -1.91
CA THR A 52 3.66 -15.31 -0.93
C THR A 52 4.84 -14.40 -0.56
N PRO A 53 5.52 -14.58 0.59
CA PRO A 53 6.70 -13.80 0.94
C PRO A 53 7.84 -13.93 -0.08
N TYR A 54 7.95 -15.07 -0.77
CA TYR A 54 8.95 -15.27 -1.83
C TYR A 54 8.69 -14.35 -3.03
N GLN A 55 7.47 -14.41 -3.58
CA GLN A 55 7.04 -13.52 -4.67
C GLN A 55 7.14 -12.04 -4.26
N TRP A 56 6.75 -11.73 -3.02
CA TRP A 56 6.83 -10.37 -2.51
C TRP A 56 8.28 -9.86 -2.34
N ASN A 57 9.24 -10.72 -2.02
CA ASN A 57 10.63 -10.31 -1.88
C ASN A 57 11.31 -9.98 -3.23
N ASP A 58 10.75 -10.44 -4.37
CA ASP A 58 11.18 -9.97 -5.68
C ASP A 58 10.70 -8.53 -5.97
N THR A 59 11.64 -7.69 -6.42
CA THR A 59 11.38 -6.27 -6.70
C THR A 59 10.55 -6.08 -7.97
N THR A 60 10.71 -6.95 -8.97
CA THR A 60 9.91 -6.88 -10.21
C THR A 60 8.44 -7.15 -9.90
N THR A 61 8.19 -8.18 -9.09
CA THR A 61 6.88 -8.57 -8.61
C THR A 61 6.24 -7.48 -7.75
N ARG A 62 6.94 -6.85 -6.80
CA ARG A 62 6.39 -5.69 -6.06
C ARG A 62 6.01 -4.53 -6.97
N ASN A 63 6.85 -4.20 -7.96
CA ASN A 63 6.58 -3.12 -8.90
C ASN A 63 5.36 -3.44 -9.79
N PHE A 64 5.24 -4.67 -10.26
CA PHE A 64 4.04 -5.15 -10.95
C PHE A 64 2.80 -5.04 -10.05
N ILE A 65 2.88 -5.51 -8.80
CA ILE A 65 1.77 -5.45 -7.85
C ILE A 65 1.30 -4.00 -7.69
N LYS A 66 2.20 -3.07 -7.40
CA LYS A 66 1.89 -1.64 -7.23
C LYS A 66 1.33 -0.97 -8.49
N SER A 67 1.53 -1.54 -9.67
CA SER A 67 0.93 -1.02 -10.92
C SER A 67 -0.53 -1.42 -11.13
N GLN A 68 -0.98 -2.50 -10.47
CA GLN A 68 -2.31 -3.11 -10.66
C GLN A 68 -3.17 -3.14 -9.39
N TYR A 69 -2.56 -3.10 -8.21
CA TYR A 69 -3.20 -3.41 -6.94
C TYR A 69 -2.77 -2.43 -5.84
N ASN A 70 -3.66 -2.13 -4.91
CA ASN A 70 -3.40 -1.40 -3.66
C ASN A 70 -3.66 -2.26 -2.40
N SER A 71 -4.07 -3.51 -2.58
CA SER A 71 -4.33 -4.49 -1.52
C SER A 71 -3.55 -5.79 -1.78
N ILE A 72 -3.15 -6.49 -0.73
CA ILE A 72 -2.64 -7.86 -0.80
C ILE A 72 -3.33 -8.76 0.23
N THR A 73 -3.38 -10.05 -0.08
CA THR A 73 -3.73 -11.12 0.85
C THR A 73 -2.57 -12.11 0.89
N MET A 74 -2.16 -12.60 2.06
CA MET A 74 -1.18 -13.68 2.13
C MET A 74 -1.84 -15.00 1.74
N GLU A 75 -1.24 -15.72 0.81
CA GLU A 75 -1.83 -16.97 0.28
C GLU A 75 -1.94 -18.05 1.37
N ASN A 76 -0.93 -18.15 2.24
CA ASN A 76 -0.90 -19.17 3.30
C ASN A 76 -0.41 -18.65 4.66
N GLU A 77 0.37 -17.58 4.69
CA GLU A 77 1.27 -17.27 5.81
C GLU A 77 0.59 -16.55 7.00
N MET A 78 -0.71 -16.32 6.89
CA MET A 78 -1.58 -15.78 7.94
C MET A 78 -2.65 -16.80 8.40
N LYS A 79 -2.66 -18.02 7.83
CA LYS A 79 -3.56 -19.12 8.20
C LYS A 79 -3.15 -19.76 9.52
N PRO A 80 -4.06 -20.49 10.20
CA PRO A 80 -3.78 -21.01 11.53
C PRO A 80 -2.58 -21.97 11.61
N ASP A 81 -2.27 -22.77 10.59
CA ASP A 81 -1.09 -23.66 10.55
C ASP A 81 0.25 -22.92 10.39
N ALA A 82 0.28 -21.76 9.74
CA ALA A 82 1.46 -20.91 9.63
C ALA A 82 1.76 -20.15 10.95
N VAL A 83 0.71 -19.84 11.73
CA VAL A 83 0.79 -19.06 12.98
C VAL A 83 0.91 -19.95 14.22
N LEU A 84 0.19 -21.08 14.30
CA LEU A 84 0.20 -22.00 15.45
C LEU A 84 1.40 -22.94 15.41
N ASN A 85 2.24 -22.90 16.44
CA ASN A 85 3.33 -23.85 16.65
C ASN A 85 2.97 -24.84 17.78
N SER A 86 3.24 -26.12 17.56
CA SER A 86 2.93 -27.20 18.53
C SER A 86 3.82 -27.17 19.78
N SER A 87 4.92 -26.41 19.74
CA SER A 87 5.67 -26.04 20.94
C SER A 87 4.77 -25.26 21.89
N THR A 88 4.78 -25.58 23.18
CA THR A 88 3.95 -24.87 24.17
C THR A 88 4.80 -24.13 25.19
N MET A 89 4.23 -23.07 25.77
CA MET A 89 4.82 -22.33 26.89
C MET A 89 3.80 -22.20 28.03
N SER A 90 4.25 -21.97 29.26
CA SER A 90 3.33 -21.77 30.38
C SER A 90 2.49 -20.50 30.19
N VAL A 91 1.26 -20.51 30.74
CA VAL A 91 0.37 -19.33 30.75
C VAL A 91 1.05 -18.09 31.36
N ALA A 92 1.95 -18.27 32.32
CA ALA A 92 2.72 -17.17 32.91
C ALA A 92 3.73 -16.56 31.91
N GLN A 93 4.46 -17.40 31.15
CA GLN A 93 5.36 -16.93 30.10
C GLN A 93 4.60 -16.22 28.98
N ALA A 94 3.46 -16.78 28.56
CA ALA A 94 2.61 -16.19 27.52
C ALA A 94 2.15 -14.77 27.87
N LYS A 95 1.68 -14.56 29.13
CA LYS A 95 1.33 -13.22 29.63
C LYS A 95 2.52 -12.25 29.61
N ASN A 96 3.70 -12.71 30.01
CA ASN A 96 4.92 -11.90 29.97
C ASN A 96 5.36 -11.53 28.54
N MET A 97 4.93 -12.31 27.53
CA MET A 97 5.15 -12.05 26.11
C MET A 97 3.99 -11.29 25.43
N GLY A 98 3.03 -10.77 26.20
CA GLY A 98 1.90 -9.97 25.69
C GLY A 98 0.75 -10.78 25.08
N TYR A 99 0.75 -12.11 25.17
CA TYR A 99 -0.37 -12.92 24.68
C TYR A 99 -1.63 -12.68 25.54
N TYR A 100 -2.79 -12.60 24.89
CA TYR A 100 -4.07 -12.52 25.58
C TYR A 100 -4.47 -13.89 26.13
N ILE A 101 -4.63 -14.00 27.45
CA ILE A 101 -5.13 -15.21 28.10
C ILE A 101 -6.51 -14.93 28.71
N PRO A 102 -7.60 -15.59 28.25
CA PRO A 102 -8.93 -15.37 28.82
C PRO A 102 -9.03 -15.93 30.24
N SER A 103 -9.93 -15.37 31.04
CA SER A 103 -10.11 -15.73 32.46
C SER A 103 -10.64 -17.15 32.68
N ASN A 104 -11.26 -17.75 31.66
CA ASN A 104 -11.75 -19.13 31.65
C ASN A 104 -10.73 -20.14 31.07
N TYR A 105 -9.50 -19.71 30.76
CA TYR A 105 -8.46 -20.59 30.24
C TYR A 105 -7.91 -21.50 31.34
N THR A 106 -8.22 -22.81 31.28
CA THR A 106 -7.93 -23.78 32.35
C THR A 106 -6.65 -24.58 32.17
N GLU A 107 -6.01 -24.53 31.00
CA GLU A 107 -4.78 -25.27 30.73
C GLU A 107 -3.55 -24.54 31.27
N SER A 108 -2.55 -25.28 31.74
CA SER A 108 -1.31 -24.71 32.28
C SER A 108 -0.38 -24.13 31.21
N THR A 109 -0.56 -24.53 29.94
CA THR A 109 0.22 -24.09 28.80
C THR A 109 -0.64 -23.61 27.62
N VAL A 110 -0.03 -22.81 26.74
CA VAL A 110 -0.59 -22.36 25.47
C VAL A 110 0.37 -22.72 24.33
N PRO A 111 -0.13 -22.92 23.09
CA PRO A 111 0.73 -23.00 21.90
C PRO A 111 1.53 -21.71 21.71
N THR A 112 2.76 -21.82 21.23
CA THR A 112 3.50 -20.64 20.80
C THR A 112 2.97 -20.14 19.45
N LEU A 113 3.01 -18.84 19.22
CA LEU A 113 2.53 -18.19 18.00
C LEU A 113 3.71 -17.62 17.21
N ASN A 114 3.71 -17.83 15.90
CA ASN A 114 4.73 -17.32 14.98
C ASN A 114 4.23 -16.03 14.30
N PHE A 115 4.78 -14.89 14.72
CA PHE A 115 4.42 -13.58 14.16
C PHE A 115 5.44 -13.04 13.15
N ASN A 116 6.58 -13.70 12.94
CA ASN A 116 7.67 -13.20 12.11
C ASN A 116 7.23 -12.82 10.68
N THR A 117 6.41 -13.66 10.04
CA THR A 117 5.90 -13.40 8.70
C THR A 117 4.82 -12.30 8.69
N ILE A 118 3.97 -12.26 9.72
CA ILE A 118 2.96 -11.19 9.89
C ILE A 118 3.65 -9.83 10.01
N ASP A 119 4.66 -9.71 10.87
CA ASP A 119 5.42 -8.47 11.08
C ASP A 119 6.16 -8.03 9.82
N SER A 120 6.85 -8.97 9.15
CA SER A 120 7.53 -8.72 7.88
C SER A 120 6.56 -8.19 6.83
N MET A 121 5.39 -8.83 6.68
CA MET A 121 4.41 -8.46 5.66
C MET A 121 3.68 -7.15 5.97
N MET A 122 3.33 -6.86 7.24
CA MET A 122 2.78 -5.56 7.63
C MET A 122 3.77 -4.43 7.38
N LYS A 123 5.04 -4.59 7.80
CA LYS A 123 6.10 -3.62 7.51
C LYS A 123 6.25 -3.38 6.01
N ASN A 124 6.30 -4.45 5.24
CA ASN A 124 6.48 -4.41 3.80
C ASN A 124 5.32 -3.73 3.06
N ALA A 125 4.08 -4.00 3.47
CA ALA A 125 2.89 -3.34 2.92
C ALA A 125 2.91 -1.84 3.25
N TYR A 126 3.23 -1.49 4.49
CA TYR A 126 3.38 -0.09 4.95
C TYR A 126 4.43 0.67 4.13
N ASP A 127 5.63 0.10 3.98
CA ASP A 127 6.74 0.69 3.21
C ASP A 127 6.43 0.84 1.71
N ASN A 128 5.37 0.21 1.20
CA ASN A 128 4.98 0.22 -0.21
C ASN A 128 3.60 0.84 -0.50
N GLY A 129 2.91 1.37 0.52
CA GLY A 129 1.59 1.97 0.36
C GLY A 129 0.47 0.97 0.06
N LEU A 130 0.65 -0.30 0.46
CA LEU A 130 -0.35 -1.35 0.29
C LEU A 130 -1.14 -1.61 1.58
N GLN A 131 -2.36 -2.07 1.40
CA GLN A 131 -3.24 -2.56 2.46
C GLN A 131 -3.27 -4.09 2.48
N ILE A 132 -3.62 -4.68 3.63
CA ILE A 132 -3.64 -6.12 3.87
C ILE A 132 -5.05 -6.56 4.23
N ARG A 133 -5.57 -7.56 3.51
CA ARG A 133 -6.64 -8.42 4.02
C ARG A 133 -6.00 -9.51 4.87
N TYR A 134 -6.32 -9.59 6.16
CA TYR A 134 -5.85 -10.70 6.97
C TYR A 134 -6.69 -11.94 6.70
N HIS A 135 -6.05 -13.01 6.23
CA HIS A 135 -6.69 -14.29 5.91
C HIS A 135 -5.89 -15.45 6.54
N THR A 136 -6.40 -16.18 7.53
CA THR A 136 -7.72 -16.10 8.19
C THR A 136 -7.59 -16.60 9.64
N LEU A 137 -8.51 -16.18 10.52
CA LEU A 137 -8.45 -16.54 11.95
C LEU A 137 -9.04 -17.91 12.28
N VAL A 138 -10.14 -18.31 11.64
CA VAL A 138 -10.83 -19.59 11.92
C VAL A 138 -11.17 -20.26 10.60
N TRP A 139 -10.51 -21.38 10.31
CA TRP A 139 -10.81 -22.20 9.14
C TRP A 139 -10.85 -23.67 9.49
N HIS A 140 -11.55 -24.46 8.67
CA HIS A 140 -11.67 -25.90 8.85
C HIS A 140 -10.51 -26.66 8.20
N SER A 141 -9.94 -26.11 7.13
CA SER A 141 -8.66 -26.51 6.54
C SER A 141 -7.51 -25.72 7.17
N GLN A 142 -6.27 -26.15 6.92
CA GLN A 142 -5.03 -25.50 7.36
C GLN A 142 -5.04 -25.00 8.82
N THR A 143 -5.69 -25.79 9.69
CA THR A 143 -5.64 -25.62 11.14
C THR A 143 -5.19 -26.96 11.72
N PRO A 144 -4.05 -27.03 12.43
CA PRO A 144 -3.47 -28.32 12.79
C PRO A 144 -4.37 -29.13 13.72
N ASP A 145 -4.58 -30.42 13.42
CA ASP A 145 -5.45 -31.33 14.20
C ASP A 145 -5.08 -31.36 15.70
N TRP A 146 -3.78 -31.25 16.03
CA TRP A 146 -3.30 -31.21 17.41
C TRP A 146 -3.87 -30.03 18.22
N TYR A 147 -4.25 -28.92 17.58
CA TYR A 147 -4.83 -27.74 18.23
C TYR A 147 -6.23 -28.00 18.81
N PHE A 148 -6.93 -29.04 18.34
CA PHE A 148 -8.25 -29.44 18.84
C PHE A 148 -8.18 -30.51 19.94
N ARG A 149 -6.97 -30.97 20.30
CA ARG A 149 -6.77 -32.13 21.15
C ARG A 149 -6.15 -31.81 22.51
N THR A 150 -6.44 -32.66 23.49
CA THR A 150 -5.91 -32.59 24.85
C THR A 150 -4.38 -32.62 24.82
N GLY A 151 -3.73 -31.64 25.44
CA GLY A 151 -2.26 -31.58 25.50
C GLY A 151 -1.55 -31.20 24.20
N TYR A 152 -2.26 -30.62 23.22
CA TYR A 152 -1.68 -30.12 21.96
C TYR A 152 -0.94 -31.19 21.15
N THR A 153 -1.48 -32.41 21.13
CA THR A 153 -0.90 -33.56 20.43
C THR A 153 -1.96 -34.33 19.66
N SER A 154 -1.62 -34.82 18.45
CA SER A 154 -2.49 -35.67 17.63
C SER A 154 -2.92 -36.98 18.31
N ASN A 155 -2.20 -37.42 19.35
CA ASN A 155 -2.56 -38.60 20.14
C ASN A 155 -3.64 -38.31 21.20
N GLY A 156 -4.00 -37.04 21.41
CA GLY A 156 -5.01 -36.63 22.40
C GLY A 156 -6.44 -36.87 21.92
N GLY A 157 -7.37 -36.96 22.88
CA GLY A 157 -8.80 -36.86 22.57
C GLY A 157 -9.18 -35.42 22.20
N TYR A 158 -10.28 -35.22 21.49
CA TYR A 158 -10.81 -33.88 21.25
C TYR A 158 -11.20 -33.19 22.57
N VAL A 159 -10.94 -31.89 22.68
CA VAL A 159 -11.27 -31.10 23.87
C VAL A 159 -12.76 -30.75 23.93
N SER A 160 -13.23 -30.34 25.11
CA SER A 160 -14.61 -29.88 25.29
C SER A 160 -14.89 -28.55 24.57
N LYS A 161 -16.17 -28.27 24.25
CA LYS A 161 -16.59 -26.99 23.66
C LYS A 161 -16.13 -25.77 24.47
N SER A 162 -16.19 -25.83 25.81
CA SER A 162 -15.75 -24.72 26.68
C SER A 162 -14.24 -24.49 26.60
N GLN A 163 -13.45 -25.56 26.60
CA GLN A 163 -11.99 -25.47 26.44
C GLN A 163 -11.62 -24.95 25.04
N MET A 164 -12.31 -25.41 23.99
CA MET A 164 -12.07 -24.93 22.63
C MET A 164 -12.48 -23.47 22.44
N ASN A 165 -13.55 -23.01 23.09
CA ASN A 165 -13.92 -21.60 23.13
C ASN A 165 -12.81 -20.73 23.77
N ALA A 166 -12.21 -21.18 24.87
CA ALA A 166 -11.10 -20.48 25.53
C ALA A 166 -9.81 -20.48 24.68
N ARG A 167 -9.50 -21.60 24.00
CA ARG A 167 -8.39 -21.69 23.02
C ARG A 167 -8.60 -20.73 21.84
N MET A 168 -9.82 -20.66 21.30
CA MET A 168 -10.18 -19.79 20.19
C MET A 168 -10.11 -18.31 20.58
N GLU A 169 -10.58 -17.95 21.78
CA GLU A 169 -10.45 -16.58 22.30
C GLU A 169 -8.96 -16.19 22.50
N PHE A 170 -8.17 -17.08 23.10
CA PHE A 170 -6.71 -16.93 23.22
C PHE A 170 -6.06 -16.62 21.87
N TYR A 171 -6.34 -17.44 20.85
CA TYR A 171 -5.73 -17.32 19.53
C TYR A 171 -6.15 -16.02 18.82
N ILE A 172 -7.46 -15.77 18.67
CA ILE A 172 -7.99 -14.61 17.97
C ILE A 172 -7.47 -13.31 18.59
N LYS A 173 -7.59 -13.17 19.92
CA LYS A 173 -7.16 -11.94 20.59
C LYS A 173 -5.64 -11.81 20.60
N SER A 174 -4.86 -12.88 20.79
CA SER A 174 -3.39 -12.76 20.75
C SER A 174 -2.88 -12.33 19.37
N VAL A 175 -3.43 -12.88 18.27
CA VAL A 175 -3.07 -12.48 16.90
C VAL A 175 -3.46 -11.02 16.63
N MET A 176 -4.69 -10.63 16.96
CA MET A 176 -5.16 -9.25 16.71
C MET A 176 -4.47 -8.23 17.63
N TYR A 177 -4.16 -8.58 18.88
CA TYR A 177 -3.42 -7.72 19.80
C TYR A 177 -1.99 -7.49 19.32
N HIS A 178 -1.33 -8.54 18.80
CA HIS A 178 -0.01 -8.40 18.18
C HIS A 178 -0.04 -7.44 16.99
N VAL A 179 -1.00 -7.63 16.06
CA VAL A 179 -1.17 -6.75 14.89
C VAL A 179 -1.45 -5.31 15.30
N TYR A 180 -2.42 -5.06 16.19
CA TYR A 180 -2.83 -3.68 16.55
C TYR A 180 -1.93 -2.99 17.57
N SER A 181 -0.98 -3.70 18.19
CA SER A 181 0.13 -3.10 18.94
C SER A 181 1.31 -2.69 18.05
N SER A 182 1.32 -3.09 16.78
CA SER A 182 2.39 -2.75 15.82
C SER A 182 2.25 -1.33 15.27
N GLN A 183 3.38 -0.64 15.04
CA GLN A 183 3.40 0.64 14.34
C GLN A 183 2.88 0.55 12.89
N TYR A 184 2.80 -0.66 12.32
CA TYR A 184 2.31 -0.94 10.97
C TYR A 184 0.81 -1.32 10.93
N ALA A 185 0.10 -1.25 12.07
CA ALA A 185 -1.28 -1.68 12.23
C ALA A 185 -2.28 -1.04 11.24
N SER A 186 -1.97 0.16 10.71
CA SER A 186 -2.78 0.86 9.70
C SER A 186 -2.81 0.18 8.32
N THR A 187 -2.03 -0.89 8.12
CA THR A 187 -2.10 -1.69 6.89
C THR A 187 -3.25 -2.68 6.88
N VAL A 188 -3.72 -3.16 8.05
CA VAL A 188 -4.73 -4.24 8.12
C VAL A 188 -6.13 -3.65 8.22
N TYR A 189 -6.78 -3.50 7.06
CA TYR A 189 -8.11 -2.88 6.93
C TYR A 189 -9.29 -3.84 7.13
N CYS A 190 -9.06 -5.15 6.98
CA CYS A 190 -10.10 -6.14 7.25
C CYS A 190 -9.55 -7.52 7.62
N TRP A 191 -10.42 -8.32 8.24
CA TRP A 191 -10.13 -9.70 8.64
C TRP A 191 -11.19 -10.66 8.10
N ASP A 192 -10.74 -11.74 7.46
CA ASP A 192 -11.57 -12.93 7.28
C ASP A 192 -11.56 -13.68 8.62
N VAL A 193 -12.57 -13.43 9.46
CA VAL A 193 -12.62 -13.96 10.84
C VAL A 193 -12.94 -15.45 10.84
N VAL A 194 -13.89 -15.86 10.00
CA VAL A 194 -14.26 -17.26 9.79
C VAL A 194 -14.34 -17.53 8.30
N ASN A 195 -13.62 -18.54 7.85
CA ASN A 195 -13.56 -18.99 6.47
C ASN A 195 -14.30 -20.33 6.30
N GLU A 196 -15.12 -20.44 5.25
CA GLU A 196 -15.70 -21.69 4.75
C GLU A 196 -16.41 -22.57 5.80
N TYR A 197 -17.15 -21.95 6.72
CA TYR A 197 -17.90 -22.70 7.73
C TYR A 197 -19.03 -23.54 7.10
N ILE A 198 -19.84 -22.97 6.21
CA ILE A 198 -20.97 -23.69 5.61
C ILE A 198 -20.54 -24.86 4.71
N HIS A 199 -19.28 -24.86 4.26
CA HIS A 199 -18.66 -25.90 3.45
C HIS A 199 -17.71 -26.82 4.23
N ALA A 200 -17.49 -26.58 5.53
CA ALA A 200 -16.51 -27.32 6.31
C ALA A 200 -16.80 -28.83 6.34
N GLN A 201 -15.75 -29.64 6.18
CA GLN A 201 -15.81 -31.11 6.22
C GLN A 201 -14.68 -31.70 7.06
N ASN A 202 -14.97 -32.82 7.73
CA ASN A 202 -14.02 -33.70 8.45
C ASN A 202 -13.02 -32.97 9.38
N SER A 203 -13.46 -31.87 10.00
CA SER A 203 -12.57 -30.97 10.76
C SER A 203 -12.61 -31.19 12.28
N GLY A 204 -11.59 -30.70 12.97
CA GLY A 204 -11.56 -30.62 14.43
C GLY A 204 -12.69 -29.74 15.00
N TRP A 205 -13.06 -28.67 14.29
CA TRP A 205 -14.24 -27.85 14.64
C TRP A 205 -15.54 -28.68 14.63
N GLN A 206 -15.80 -29.46 13.57
CA GLN A 206 -16.99 -30.32 13.53
C GLN A 206 -16.94 -31.44 14.57
N SER A 207 -15.75 -31.96 14.86
CA SER A 207 -15.56 -33.00 15.89
C SER A 207 -15.90 -32.50 17.30
N ILE A 208 -15.73 -31.20 17.57
CA ILE A 208 -16.04 -30.58 18.88
C ILE A 208 -17.45 -29.98 18.90
N TYR A 209 -17.86 -29.26 17.85
CA TYR A 209 -19.08 -28.46 17.84
C TYR A 209 -20.29 -29.18 17.24
N GLY A 210 -20.07 -30.15 16.35
CA GLY A 210 -21.10 -30.91 15.64
C GLY A 210 -21.23 -30.53 14.16
N ALA A 211 -22.33 -30.98 13.55
CA ALA A 211 -22.61 -30.73 12.13
C ALA A 211 -22.92 -29.25 11.83
N ILE A 212 -22.74 -28.89 10.56
CA ILE A 212 -22.96 -27.54 10.04
C ILE A 212 -24.45 -27.16 10.11
N ASN A 213 -24.72 -25.91 10.50
CA ASN A 213 -26.06 -25.32 10.60
C ASN A 213 -26.00 -23.81 10.25
N THR A 214 -27.08 -23.05 10.46
CA THR A 214 -27.12 -21.60 10.16
C THR A 214 -27.10 -20.70 11.40
N ASN A 215 -26.97 -21.27 12.60
CA ASN A 215 -26.87 -20.58 13.88
C ASN A 215 -25.70 -21.11 14.75
N PRO A 216 -24.46 -21.15 14.24
CA PRO A 216 -23.29 -21.68 14.94
C PRO A 216 -22.78 -20.79 16.08
N ASP A 217 -22.97 -21.22 17.33
CA ASP A 217 -22.47 -20.51 18.53
C ASP A 217 -20.99 -20.13 18.44
N TYR A 218 -20.11 -21.07 18.04
CA TYR A 218 -18.66 -20.82 18.06
C TYR A 218 -18.20 -19.84 16.98
N VAL A 219 -18.87 -19.81 15.82
CA VAL A 219 -18.62 -18.81 14.77
C VAL A 219 -19.02 -17.42 15.29
N LYS A 220 -20.19 -17.30 15.94
CA LYS A 220 -20.60 -16.05 16.59
C LYS A 220 -19.61 -15.62 17.68
N SER A 221 -19.12 -16.56 18.51
CA SER A 221 -18.05 -16.29 19.48
C SER A 221 -16.77 -15.78 18.82
N ALA A 222 -16.35 -16.34 17.68
CA ALA A 222 -15.17 -15.87 16.95
C ALA A 222 -15.29 -14.40 16.53
N PHE A 223 -16.45 -14.00 15.98
CA PHE A 223 -16.74 -12.59 15.69
C PHE A 223 -16.80 -11.73 16.94
N GLN A 224 -17.38 -12.21 18.05
CA GLN A 224 -17.39 -11.47 19.31
C GLN A 224 -15.98 -11.23 19.84
N TYR A 225 -15.09 -12.22 19.77
CA TYR A 225 -13.70 -12.08 20.21
C TYR A 225 -12.90 -11.14 19.31
N ALA A 226 -13.08 -11.22 18.00
CA ALA A 226 -12.43 -10.33 17.04
C ALA A 226 -12.92 -8.88 17.18
N TYR A 227 -14.22 -8.67 17.35
CA TYR A 227 -14.80 -7.34 17.57
C TYR A 227 -14.34 -6.72 18.90
N GLN A 228 -14.28 -7.51 19.98
CA GLN A 228 -13.71 -7.06 21.26
C GLN A 228 -12.23 -6.68 21.15
N ALA A 229 -11.46 -7.33 20.27
CA ALA A 229 -10.09 -6.92 19.98
C ALA A 229 -10.06 -5.58 19.24
N LEU A 230 -10.94 -5.35 18.26
CA LEU A 230 -11.06 -4.04 17.61
C LEU A 230 -11.47 -2.93 18.60
N GLU A 231 -12.43 -3.18 19.48
CA GLU A 231 -12.83 -2.22 20.54
C GLU A 231 -11.66 -1.89 21.48
N HIS A 232 -10.81 -2.86 21.82
CA HIS A 232 -9.65 -2.62 22.69
C HIS A 232 -8.65 -1.60 22.11
N PHE A 233 -8.52 -1.53 20.79
CA PHE A 233 -7.63 -0.60 20.08
C PHE A 233 -8.36 0.58 19.40
N ASN A 234 -9.67 0.77 19.67
CA ASN A 234 -10.53 1.75 19.01
C ASN A 234 -10.51 1.65 17.48
N LYS A 235 -10.61 0.43 16.93
CA LYS A 235 -10.55 0.12 15.49
C LYS A 235 -11.88 -0.32 14.88
N GLN A 236 -12.92 -0.51 15.69
CA GLN A 236 -14.22 -1.06 15.27
C GLN A 236 -14.95 -0.23 14.18
N ASP A 237 -14.63 1.06 14.07
CA ASP A 237 -15.21 1.96 13.07
C ASP A 237 -14.36 2.09 11.79
N SER A 238 -13.14 1.54 11.80
CA SER A 238 -12.14 1.66 10.72
C SER A 238 -11.70 0.34 10.08
N VAL A 239 -12.07 -0.79 10.69
CA VAL A 239 -11.64 -2.14 10.26
C VAL A 239 -12.87 -3.04 10.13
N SER A 240 -13.02 -3.70 8.98
CA SER A 240 -14.16 -4.59 8.73
C SER A 240 -13.87 -6.06 9.08
N LEU A 241 -14.85 -6.74 9.67
CA LEU A 241 -14.79 -8.17 10.00
C LEU A 241 -15.72 -8.97 9.06
N PHE A 242 -15.16 -9.96 8.36
CA PHE A 242 -15.86 -10.71 7.31
C PHE A 242 -16.06 -12.18 7.64
N TYR A 243 -17.19 -12.69 7.15
CA TYR A 243 -17.37 -14.11 6.89
C TYR A 243 -17.00 -14.40 5.44
N ASN A 244 -16.03 -15.27 5.17
CA ASN A 244 -15.51 -15.54 3.82
C ASN A 244 -15.83 -16.96 3.35
N ASP A 245 -16.21 -17.16 2.09
CA ASP A 245 -16.58 -18.48 1.57
C ASP A 245 -16.58 -18.59 0.03
N TYR A 246 -16.49 -19.82 -0.49
CA TYR A 246 -16.79 -20.16 -1.88
C TYR A 246 -18.26 -20.53 -2.06
N ASN A 247 -18.71 -20.71 -3.30
CA ASN A 247 -20.10 -21.05 -3.66
C ASN A 247 -21.17 -20.17 -2.98
N THR A 248 -20.83 -18.93 -2.59
CA THR A 248 -21.75 -17.97 -1.95
C THR A 248 -22.97 -17.67 -2.80
N TYR A 249 -22.87 -17.87 -4.12
CA TYR A 249 -23.97 -17.80 -5.07
C TYR A 249 -24.96 -18.97 -4.99
N MET A 250 -24.57 -20.12 -4.45
CA MET A 250 -25.45 -21.25 -4.13
C MET A 250 -26.06 -21.11 -2.74
N ASP A 251 -25.28 -20.65 -1.76
CA ASP A 251 -25.63 -20.72 -0.34
C ASP A 251 -25.96 -19.37 0.32
N CYS A 252 -26.17 -18.34 -0.49
CA CYS A 252 -26.55 -16.98 -0.09
C CYS A 252 -27.57 -16.92 1.07
N ASP A 253 -28.66 -17.67 1.03
CA ASP A 253 -29.71 -17.61 2.08
C ASP A 253 -29.22 -18.21 3.42
N LYS A 254 -28.33 -19.21 3.39
CA LYS A 254 -27.70 -19.77 4.60
C LYS A 254 -26.72 -18.76 5.21
N ILE A 255 -25.90 -18.14 4.37
CA ILE A 255 -24.90 -17.14 4.77
C ILE A 255 -25.61 -15.91 5.36
N ILE A 256 -26.66 -15.42 4.72
CA ILE A 256 -27.48 -14.31 5.23
C ILE A 256 -28.10 -14.65 6.58
N THR A 257 -28.67 -15.86 6.72
CA THR A 257 -29.23 -16.33 8.00
C THR A 257 -28.16 -16.33 9.11
N MET A 258 -26.95 -16.78 8.79
CA MET A 258 -25.83 -16.84 9.74
C MET A 258 -25.27 -15.45 10.09
N ILE A 259 -25.10 -14.55 9.12
CA ILE A 259 -24.66 -13.16 9.39
C ILE A 259 -25.70 -12.44 10.27
N ASN A 260 -26.99 -12.64 10.00
CA ASN A 260 -28.07 -12.10 10.84
C ASN A 260 -28.07 -12.71 12.25
N PHE A 261 -27.74 -13.99 12.42
CA PHE A 261 -27.55 -14.63 13.73
C PHE A 261 -26.34 -14.07 14.50
N ILE A 262 -25.21 -13.87 13.82
CA ILE A 262 -23.99 -13.25 14.38
C ILE A 262 -24.31 -11.82 14.86
N ASN A 263 -24.99 -11.04 14.02
CA ASN A 263 -25.31 -9.63 14.26
C ASN A 263 -26.55 -9.38 15.14
N ALA A 264 -27.21 -10.44 15.66
CA ALA A 264 -28.51 -10.33 16.34
C ALA A 264 -28.53 -9.44 17.61
N GLU A 265 -27.38 -9.24 18.26
CA GLU A 265 -27.24 -8.40 19.47
C GLU A 265 -26.51 -7.08 19.19
N LYS A 266 -25.54 -7.09 18.27
CA LYS A 266 -24.67 -5.97 17.89
C LYS A 266 -24.12 -6.27 16.50
N LYS A 267 -23.99 -5.26 15.62
CA LYS A 267 -23.38 -5.43 14.30
C LYS A 267 -21.86 -5.62 14.46
N ILE A 268 -21.42 -6.87 14.48
CA ILE A 268 -20.02 -7.30 14.71
C ILE A 268 -19.39 -7.99 13.50
N CYS A 269 -20.21 -8.48 12.57
CA CYS A 269 -19.81 -8.89 11.23
C CYS A 269 -20.20 -7.77 10.25
N SER A 270 -19.21 -7.22 9.55
CA SER A 270 -19.40 -6.17 8.53
C SER A 270 -20.13 -6.70 7.30
N GLY A 271 -19.94 -7.96 6.95
CA GLY A 271 -20.61 -8.61 5.82
C GLY A 271 -19.88 -9.84 5.28
N VAL A 272 -19.90 -10.02 3.96
CA VAL A 272 -19.50 -11.26 3.27
C VAL A 272 -18.29 -11.07 2.35
N GLY A 273 -17.31 -11.94 2.50
CA GLY A 273 -16.28 -12.22 1.51
C GLY A 273 -16.77 -13.31 0.56
N MET A 274 -16.83 -13.01 -0.74
CA MET A 274 -17.18 -13.95 -1.79
C MET A 274 -15.89 -14.38 -2.49
N GLN A 275 -15.33 -15.54 -2.12
CA GLN A 275 -14.07 -16.06 -2.68
C GLN A 275 -14.10 -16.01 -4.20
N SER A 276 -15.15 -16.58 -4.80
CA SER A 276 -15.38 -16.52 -6.25
C SER A 276 -14.29 -17.25 -7.03
N HIS A 277 -13.99 -18.49 -6.66
CA HIS A 277 -13.39 -19.46 -7.56
C HIS A 277 -14.46 -19.91 -8.57
N LEU A 278 -14.35 -19.47 -9.83
CA LEU A 278 -15.39 -19.62 -10.84
C LEU A 278 -14.96 -20.49 -12.03
N SER A 279 -15.93 -20.79 -12.89
CA SER A 279 -15.73 -21.41 -14.20
C SER A 279 -16.78 -20.87 -15.17
N SER A 280 -16.43 -20.68 -16.44
CA SER A 280 -17.39 -20.31 -17.49
C SER A 280 -18.52 -21.33 -17.65
N SER A 281 -18.30 -22.58 -17.23
CA SER A 281 -19.33 -23.62 -17.17
C SER A 281 -20.35 -23.41 -16.04
N PHE A 282 -19.94 -22.87 -14.89
CA PHE A 282 -20.80 -22.58 -13.73
C PHE A 282 -20.03 -21.75 -12.67
N PRO A 283 -20.67 -20.77 -12.01
CA PRO A 283 -22.04 -20.27 -12.19
C PRO A 283 -22.18 -19.36 -13.42
N SER A 284 -23.40 -19.14 -13.92
CA SER A 284 -23.61 -18.03 -14.88
C SER A 284 -23.47 -16.68 -14.18
N ALA A 285 -23.04 -15.65 -14.91
CA ALA A 285 -22.94 -14.30 -14.35
C ALA A 285 -24.28 -13.73 -13.85
N SER A 286 -25.41 -14.12 -14.47
CA SER A 286 -26.75 -13.78 -13.99
C SER A 286 -27.11 -14.44 -12.65
N TYR A 287 -26.65 -15.68 -12.42
CA TYR A 287 -26.84 -16.37 -11.15
C TYR A 287 -25.93 -15.78 -10.07
N TYR A 288 -24.67 -15.48 -10.41
CA TYR A 288 -23.75 -14.75 -9.54
C TYR A 288 -24.30 -13.36 -9.15
N LYS A 289 -24.84 -12.59 -10.11
CA LYS A 289 -25.52 -11.32 -9.83
C LYS A 289 -26.71 -11.48 -8.90
N SER A 290 -27.51 -12.54 -9.07
CA SER A 290 -28.67 -12.80 -8.20
C SER A 290 -28.26 -12.99 -6.73
N ALA A 291 -27.05 -13.47 -6.46
CA ALA A 291 -26.49 -13.55 -5.13
C ALA A 291 -25.98 -12.20 -4.61
N LEU A 292 -25.27 -11.43 -5.44
CA LEU A 292 -24.92 -10.03 -5.11
C LEU A 292 -26.17 -9.22 -4.73
N ASP A 293 -27.23 -9.28 -5.54
CA ASP A 293 -28.50 -8.58 -5.32
C ASP A 293 -29.24 -9.05 -4.04
N LYS A 294 -28.93 -10.23 -3.50
CA LYS A 294 -29.39 -10.68 -2.18
C LYS A 294 -28.56 -10.06 -1.06
N PHE A 295 -27.24 -10.12 -1.14
CA PHE A 295 -26.35 -9.55 -0.11
C PHE A 295 -26.47 -8.03 0.00
N VAL A 296 -26.64 -7.31 -1.12
CA VAL A 296 -26.88 -5.86 -1.16
C VAL A 296 -28.11 -5.44 -0.33
N LYS A 297 -29.13 -6.31 -0.21
CA LYS A 297 -30.35 -6.04 0.56
C LYS A 297 -30.20 -6.24 2.07
N GLN A 298 -29.03 -6.62 2.59
CA GLN A 298 -28.84 -7.01 3.99
C GLN A 298 -27.98 -6.02 4.80
N ASP A 299 -27.72 -4.80 4.30
CA ASP A 299 -26.81 -3.84 4.93
C ASP A 299 -25.41 -4.46 5.22
N CYS A 300 -25.03 -5.43 4.37
CA CYS A 300 -23.73 -6.10 4.41
C CYS A 300 -22.74 -5.38 3.50
N GLU A 301 -21.52 -5.23 3.99
CA GLU A 301 -20.36 -5.01 3.13
C GLU A 301 -20.08 -6.27 2.30
N ILE A 302 -19.66 -6.09 1.04
CA ILE A 302 -19.32 -7.18 0.13
C ILE A 302 -17.90 -6.98 -0.34
N GLN A 303 -17.08 -8.02 -0.23
CA GLN A 303 -15.76 -8.07 -0.85
C GLN A 303 -15.70 -9.30 -1.77
N ILE A 304 -15.12 -9.15 -2.95
CA ILE A 304 -14.78 -10.27 -3.82
C ILE A 304 -13.34 -10.63 -3.48
N THR A 305 -13.08 -11.79 -2.90
CA THR A 305 -11.90 -11.99 -2.05
C THR A 305 -10.81 -12.87 -2.65
N GLU A 306 -11.16 -13.80 -3.55
CA GLU A 306 -10.24 -14.83 -4.06
C GLU A 306 -10.55 -15.14 -5.55
N LEU A 307 -10.82 -14.10 -6.35
CA LEU A 307 -11.33 -14.26 -7.71
C LEU A 307 -10.31 -14.94 -8.62
N ASP A 308 -10.71 -16.09 -9.14
CA ASP A 308 -10.09 -16.78 -10.26
C ASP A 308 -11.19 -17.43 -11.11
N ALA A 309 -11.01 -17.56 -12.42
CA ALA A 309 -12.07 -18.06 -13.31
C ALA A 309 -11.51 -18.89 -14.46
N LYS A 310 -11.80 -20.19 -14.47
CA LYS A 310 -11.47 -21.08 -15.60
C LYS A 310 -12.36 -20.80 -16.80
N GLY A 311 -11.79 -20.79 -18.01
CA GLY A 311 -12.53 -20.89 -19.26
C GLY A 311 -12.23 -22.20 -20.00
N ASN A 312 -13.04 -22.53 -21.02
CA ASN A 312 -12.73 -23.62 -21.95
C ASN A 312 -11.59 -23.24 -22.91
N ASN A 313 -11.34 -21.95 -23.09
CA ASN A 313 -10.23 -21.30 -23.80
C ASN A 313 -10.19 -19.82 -23.40
N ASP A 314 -9.18 -19.07 -23.86
CA ASP A 314 -8.98 -17.66 -23.49
C ASP A 314 -10.16 -16.74 -23.88
N VAL A 315 -10.83 -16.99 -25.02
CA VAL A 315 -11.99 -16.20 -25.47
C VAL A 315 -13.20 -16.43 -24.56
N ASP A 316 -13.44 -17.69 -24.21
CA ASP A 316 -14.51 -18.09 -23.31
C ASP A 316 -14.29 -17.56 -21.88
N GLN A 317 -13.05 -17.64 -21.37
CA GLN A 317 -12.65 -17.01 -20.10
C GLN A 317 -12.91 -15.51 -20.11
N ALA A 318 -12.49 -14.83 -21.19
CA ALA A 318 -12.59 -13.39 -21.34
C ALA A 318 -14.05 -12.91 -21.40
N ASN A 319 -14.88 -13.58 -22.19
CA ASN A 319 -16.32 -13.34 -22.27
C ASN A 319 -17.02 -13.56 -20.92
N TYR A 320 -16.62 -14.59 -20.18
CA TYR A 320 -17.17 -14.90 -18.87
C TYR A 320 -16.81 -13.85 -17.82
N LEU A 321 -15.53 -13.45 -17.74
CA LEU A 321 -15.09 -12.42 -16.81
C LEU A 321 -15.70 -11.05 -17.14
N TYR A 322 -15.89 -10.69 -18.42
CA TYR A 322 -16.66 -9.49 -18.80
C TYR A 322 -18.05 -9.47 -18.16
N ASP A 323 -18.78 -10.59 -18.22
CA ASP A 323 -20.14 -10.69 -17.66
C ASP A 323 -20.14 -10.65 -16.13
N ILE A 324 -19.18 -11.31 -15.47
CA ILE A 324 -19.02 -11.30 -14.00
C ILE A 324 -18.68 -9.89 -13.49
N MET A 325 -17.75 -9.20 -14.14
CA MET A 325 -17.36 -7.84 -13.77
C MET A 325 -18.50 -6.85 -14.01
N SER A 326 -19.26 -7.02 -15.10
CA SER A 326 -20.50 -6.27 -15.35
C SER A 326 -21.56 -6.51 -14.26
N ALA A 327 -21.70 -7.74 -13.76
CA ALA A 327 -22.60 -8.06 -12.66
C ALA A 327 -22.18 -7.36 -11.35
N ILE A 328 -20.89 -7.36 -11.01
CA ILE A 328 -20.32 -6.67 -9.84
C ILE A 328 -20.57 -5.15 -9.94
N ILE A 329 -20.25 -4.54 -11.09
CA ILE A 329 -20.49 -3.13 -11.35
C ILE A 329 -21.98 -2.78 -11.23
N SER A 330 -22.86 -3.59 -11.82
CA SER A 330 -24.31 -3.36 -11.75
C SER A 330 -24.84 -3.41 -10.31
N ALA A 331 -24.34 -4.34 -9.48
CA ALA A 331 -24.69 -4.41 -8.05
C ALA A 331 -24.14 -3.22 -7.24
N LYS A 332 -22.91 -2.76 -7.55
CA LYS A 332 -22.33 -1.53 -6.97
C LYS A 332 -23.18 -0.29 -7.31
N LYS A 333 -23.58 -0.14 -8.58
CA LYS A 333 -24.44 0.96 -9.05
C LYS A 333 -25.85 0.92 -8.45
N ALA A 334 -26.35 -0.26 -8.08
CA ALA A 334 -27.61 -0.43 -7.35
C ALA A 334 -27.54 -0.05 -5.87
N GLY A 335 -26.43 0.54 -5.40
CA GLY A 335 -26.23 0.96 -4.01
C GLY A 335 -25.50 -0.05 -3.13
N GLY A 336 -25.01 -1.16 -3.69
CA GLY A 336 -24.28 -2.18 -2.95
C GLY A 336 -22.96 -1.67 -2.35
N LYS A 337 -22.72 -1.94 -1.05
CA LYS A 337 -21.46 -1.63 -0.36
C LYS A 337 -20.35 -2.63 -0.75
N ILE A 338 -20.04 -2.72 -2.05
CA ILE A 338 -18.93 -3.54 -2.57
C ILE A 338 -17.63 -2.75 -2.43
N THR A 339 -16.69 -3.23 -1.61
CA THR A 339 -15.50 -2.46 -1.16
C THR A 339 -14.14 -3.05 -1.55
N ALA A 340 -14.12 -4.29 -2.06
CA ALA A 340 -12.89 -4.88 -2.57
C ALA A 340 -13.12 -5.85 -3.73
N ILE A 341 -12.12 -5.97 -4.59
CA ILE A 341 -11.90 -7.14 -5.45
C ILE A 341 -10.45 -7.61 -5.31
N THR A 342 -10.23 -8.90 -5.09
CA THR A 342 -8.89 -9.50 -4.99
C THR A 342 -8.83 -10.70 -5.92
N TRP A 343 -7.77 -10.77 -6.74
CA TRP A 343 -7.48 -11.91 -7.63
C TRP A 343 -6.62 -12.94 -6.91
N TRP A 344 -6.93 -14.23 -7.02
CA TRP A 344 -6.19 -15.27 -6.30
C TRP A 344 -4.95 -15.77 -7.08
N GLY A 345 -4.09 -14.81 -7.40
CA GLY A 345 -2.74 -15.02 -7.91
C GLY A 345 -2.29 -13.94 -8.90
N LEU A 346 -0.98 -13.83 -9.09
CA LEU A 346 -0.36 -12.80 -9.93
C LEU A 346 -0.50 -13.08 -11.44
N HIS A 347 -0.43 -14.35 -11.81
CA HIS A 347 -0.50 -14.86 -13.19
C HIS A 347 -0.73 -16.38 -13.15
N ASP A 348 -1.11 -17.00 -14.28
CA ASP A 348 -1.51 -18.42 -14.34
C ASP A 348 -0.49 -19.39 -13.74
N GLY A 349 0.81 -19.21 -14.04
CA GLY A 349 1.90 -19.98 -13.43
C GLY A 349 2.13 -19.77 -11.92
N ALA A 350 1.36 -18.88 -11.29
CA ALA A 350 1.33 -18.58 -9.86
C ALA A 350 -0.08 -18.75 -9.27
N SER A 351 -0.93 -19.56 -9.90
CA SER A 351 -2.26 -19.95 -9.38
C SER A 351 -2.21 -21.33 -8.72
N TRP A 352 -2.94 -21.49 -7.62
CA TRP A 352 -3.18 -22.80 -6.98
C TRP A 352 -3.95 -23.80 -7.89
N ARG A 353 -4.70 -23.32 -8.89
CA ARG A 353 -5.45 -24.14 -9.86
C ARG A 353 -4.55 -24.49 -11.06
N THR A 354 -3.48 -25.23 -10.78
CA THR A 354 -2.45 -25.61 -11.77
C THR A 354 -3.05 -26.19 -13.05
N GLY A 355 -2.69 -25.58 -14.20
CA GLY A 355 -3.13 -26.03 -15.52
C GLY A 355 -4.54 -25.57 -15.94
N GLU A 356 -5.26 -24.83 -15.10
CA GLU A 356 -6.58 -24.26 -15.46
C GLU A 356 -6.51 -22.83 -16.03
N ASN A 357 -5.32 -22.22 -16.00
CA ASN A 357 -5.03 -20.86 -16.46
C ASN A 357 -6.12 -19.82 -16.07
N PRO A 358 -6.47 -19.69 -14.76
CA PRO A 358 -7.70 -19.01 -14.36
C PRO A 358 -7.56 -17.49 -14.12
N LEU A 359 -6.38 -16.90 -14.36
CA LEU A 359 -6.07 -15.52 -14.00
C LEU A 359 -6.00 -14.59 -15.23
N LEU A 360 -5.79 -13.30 -14.96
CA LEU A 360 -5.75 -12.23 -15.97
C LEU A 360 -4.44 -12.14 -16.75
N PHE A 361 -3.37 -12.76 -16.24
CA PHE A 361 -2.03 -12.71 -16.81
C PHE A 361 -1.51 -14.14 -17.00
N SER A 362 -0.83 -14.44 -18.11
CA SER A 362 -0.25 -15.77 -18.34
C SER A 362 1.09 -15.94 -17.60
N SER A 363 1.91 -14.89 -17.65
CA SER A 363 3.08 -14.67 -16.79
C SER A 363 3.08 -13.22 -16.28
N LEU A 364 3.97 -12.89 -15.34
CA LEU A 364 4.04 -11.56 -14.72
C LEU A 364 4.09 -10.43 -15.78
N GLY A 365 3.08 -9.56 -15.79
CA GLY A 365 2.96 -8.47 -16.75
C GLY A 365 2.39 -8.82 -18.14
N VAL A 366 2.26 -10.11 -18.49
CA VAL A 366 1.75 -10.55 -19.81
C VAL A 366 0.23 -10.73 -19.75
N GLN A 367 -0.48 -9.69 -20.18
CA GLN A 367 -1.95 -9.62 -20.18
C GLN A 367 -2.58 -10.68 -21.10
N LYS A 368 -3.64 -11.33 -20.61
CA LYS A 368 -4.53 -12.19 -21.42
C LYS A 368 -5.74 -11.41 -21.92
N GLN A 369 -6.49 -11.99 -22.85
CA GLN A 369 -7.77 -11.44 -23.32
C GLN A 369 -8.77 -11.20 -22.17
N SER A 370 -8.67 -11.98 -21.09
CA SER A 370 -9.44 -11.82 -19.85
C SER A 370 -9.12 -10.52 -19.10
N TYR A 371 -7.87 -10.03 -19.13
CA TYR A 371 -7.51 -8.71 -18.59
C TYR A 371 -8.22 -7.60 -19.37
N THR A 372 -8.11 -7.61 -20.70
CA THR A 372 -8.77 -6.62 -21.56
C THR A 372 -10.28 -6.63 -21.38
N SER A 373 -10.89 -7.82 -21.31
CA SER A 373 -12.34 -7.94 -21.11
C SER A 373 -12.80 -7.53 -19.71
N THR A 374 -11.98 -7.76 -18.69
CA THR A 374 -12.18 -7.24 -17.33
C THR A 374 -12.19 -5.71 -17.32
N LEU A 375 -11.26 -5.06 -18.03
CA LEU A 375 -11.27 -3.61 -18.17
C LEU A 375 -12.43 -3.12 -19.04
N GLN A 376 -12.76 -3.80 -20.14
CA GLN A 376 -13.86 -3.40 -21.03
C GLN A 376 -15.21 -3.36 -20.30
N ALA A 377 -15.47 -4.30 -19.39
CA ALA A 377 -16.68 -4.29 -18.56
C ALA A 377 -16.83 -3.01 -17.72
N TYR A 378 -15.73 -2.39 -17.26
CA TYR A 378 -15.76 -1.09 -16.57
C TYR A 378 -16.26 0.02 -17.50
N PHE A 379 -15.72 0.08 -18.72
CA PHE A 379 -16.07 1.11 -19.71
C PHE A 379 -17.47 0.97 -20.29
N ASP A 380 -17.88 -0.25 -20.65
CA ASP A 380 -19.21 -0.51 -21.22
C ASP A 380 -20.33 -0.27 -20.21
N ASN A 381 -20.05 -0.47 -18.92
CA ASN A 381 -20.94 -0.06 -17.84
C ASN A 381 -20.85 1.46 -17.54
N SER A 382 -20.41 2.28 -18.49
CA SER A 382 -20.42 3.75 -18.42
C SER A 382 -19.62 4.34 -17.25
N TYR A 383 -18.58 3.65 -16.78
CA TYR A 383 -17.52 4.31 -16.03
C TYR A 383 -16.41 4.73 -16.99
N SER A 384 -15.85 5.91 -16.77
CA SER A 384 -14.66 6.38 -17.44
C SER A 384 -13.49 6.35 -16.46
N ILE A 385 -12.30 5.94 -16.90
CA ILE A 385 -11.09 6.53 -16.33
C ILE A 385 -11.01 7.96 -16.85
N ALA A 386 -10.42 8.88 -16.08
CA ALA A 386 -10.18 10.22 -16.58
C ALA A 386 -9.36 10.14 -17.88
N ALA A 387 -9.82 10.83 -18.93
CA ALA A 387 -9.17 10.77 -20.23
C ALA A 387 -7.74 11.33 -20.15
N PRO A 388 -6.77 10.74 -20.87
CA PRO A 388 -5.47 11.37 -21.05
C PRO A 388 -5.62 12.59 -21.96
N SER A 389 -5.34 13.79 -21.46
CA SER A 389 -5.07 14.97 -22.30
C SER A 389 -3.72 14.79 -23.00
N VAL A 390 -3.26 15.81 -23.70
CA VAL A 390 -1.98 15.83 -24.40
C VAL A 390 -1.35 17.22 -24.20
N GLN A 391 -0.17 17.33 -23.57
CA GLN A 391 0.66 18.53 -23.41
C GLN A 391 1.06 19.06 -24.80
N PRO A 392 1.78 20.18 -24.88
CA PRO A 392 2.59 20.55 -26.04
C PRO A 392 3.98 19.86 -26.04
N SER A 393 4.44 19.48 -27.23
CA SER A 393 5.56 18.54 -27.51
C SER A 393 5.48 17.12 -26.91
N GLN A 394 4.37 16.36 -26.97
CA GLN A 394 2.95 16.70 -26.87
C GLN A 394 2.32 15.51 -26.07
N SER A 395 2.23 15.63 -24.73
CA SER A 395 2.22 14.61 -23.63
C SER A 395 0.95 14.29 -22.79
N THR A 396 0.41 13.07 -22.65
CA THR A 396 -0.61 12.66 -21.61
C THR A 396 -1.02 13.65 -20.46
N SER A 397 -2.31 13.98 -20.22
CA SER A 397 -2.74 14.29 -18.81
C SER A 397 -2.90 12.96 -18.07
N GLN A 398 -1.96 12.54 -17.23
CA GLN A 398 -1.53 13.35 -16.10
C GLN A 398 -2.70 14.20 -15.56
N THR A 399 -3.64 13.55 -14.89
CA THR A 399 -3.82 13.94 -13.49
C THR A 399 -2.42 13.91 -12.89
N SER A 400 -1.74 15.07 -12.96
CA SER A 400 -0.36 15.20 -12.55
C SER A 400 -0.24 14.60 -11.16
N SER A 401 0.73 13.73 -10.94
CA SER A 401 0.96 13.24 -9.57
C SER A 401 1.14 14.45 -8.67
N MET A 402 0.82 14.37 -7.38
CA MET A 402 0.96 15.55 -6.51
C MET A 402 2.43 16.05 -6.48
N THR A 403 3.39 15.16 -6.78
CA THR A 403 4.77 15.47 -7.18
C THR A 403 4.89 16.38 -8.42
N GLU A 404 4.19 16.08 -9.51
CA GLU A 404 4.15 16.88 -10.75
C GLU A 404 3.34 18.17 -10.59
N ILE A 405 2.23 18.16 -9.83
CA ILE A 405 1.48 19.38 -9.47
C ILE A 405 2.39 20.33 -8.69
N ALA A 406 3.12 19.83 -7.71
CA ALA A 406 4.09 20.61 -6.95
C ALA A 406 5.22 21.16 -7.84
N LYS A 407 5.78 20.34 -8.75
CA LYS A 407 6.78 20.79 -9.74
C LYS A 407 6.21 21.89 -10.66
N SER A 408 5.01 21.72 -11.22
CA SER A 408 4.31 22.73 -12.06
C SER A 408 3.97 24.01 -11.29
N TYR A 409 3.55 23.88 -10.04
CA TYR A 409 3.18 25.02 -9.23
C TYR A 409 4.40 25.84 -8.78
N MET A 410 5.50 25.17 -8.42
CA MET A 410 6.76 25.84 -8.06
C MET A 410 7.45 26.52 -9.24
N THR A 411 7.32 26.05 -10.49
CA THR A 411 7.86 26.78 -11.66
C THR A 411 7.09 28.07 -11.99
N LYS A 412 5.88 28.26 -11.46
CA LYS A 412 5.13 29.52 -11.56
C LYS A 412 5.62 30.59 -10.58
N MET A 413 6.48 30.25 -9.62
CA MET A 413 7.02 31.20 -8.65
C MET A 413 7.99 32.17 -9.35
N ASN A 414 7.71 33.47 -9.27
CA ASN A 414 8.63 34.52 -9.73
C ASN A 414 9.70 34.76 -8.65
N LEU A 415 10.67 33.85 -8.57
CA LEU A 415 11.70 33.84 -7.55
C LEU A 415 12.59 35.08 -7.61
N VAL A 416 12.81 35.71 -6.46
CA VAL A 416 13.74 36.82 -6.28
C VAL A 416 14.79 36.47 -5.24
N ASN A 417 16.07 36.67 -5.60
CA ASN A 417 17.20 36.34 -4.72
C ASN A 417 17.47 37.43 -3.66
N THR A 418 16.68 38.51 -3.65
CA THR A 418 16.66 39.54 -2.60
C THR A 418 15.23 40.01 -2.38
N CYS A 419 14.87 40.44 -1.16
CA CYS A 419 13.55 40.99 -0.90
C CYS A 419 13.38 42.31 -1.69
N PRO A 420 12.31 42.50 -2.49
CA PRO A 420 12.15 43.73 -3.26
C PRO A 420 12.02 44.96 -2.36
N THR A 421 12.67 46.07 -2.74
CA THR A 421 12.74 47.29 -1.94
C THR A 421 11.36 47.76 -1.46
N GLY A 422 11.17 47.83 -0.14
CA GLY A 422 9.93 48.28 0.49
C GLY A 422 8.84 47.20 0.64
N ALA A 423 9.06 45.96 0.16
CA ALA A 423 8.12 44.86 0.38
C ALA A 423 8.03 44.46 1.87
N ASP A 424 9.09 44.70 2.63
CA ASP A 424 9.24 44.49 4.08
C ASP A 424 8.93 45.74 4.92
N GLN A 425 8.43 46.81 4.30
CA GLN A 425 8.13 48.09 4.96
C GLN A 425 6.64 48.44 4.89
N LYS A 426 6.15 49.27 5.81
CA LYS A 426 4.79 49.79 5.73
C LYS A 426 4.67 50.85 4.63
N LEU A 427 3.73 50.64 3.71
CA LEU A 427 3.45 51.49 2.56
C LEU A 427 2.25 52.41 2.84
N ALA A 428 2.32 53.65 2.36
CA ALA A 428 1.23 54.61 2.50
C ALA A 428 -0.03 54.14 1.77
N GLY A 429 -1.20 54.30 2.40
CA GLY A 429 -2.50 53.92 1.84
C GLY A 429 -2.91 52.46 2.07
N ILE A 430 -2.03 51.61 2.62
CA ILE A 430 -2.37 50.24 3.03
C ILE A 430 -2.77 50.21 4.51
N GLN A 431 -3.86 49.51 4.83
CA GLN A 431 -4.24 49.21 6.22
C GLN A 431 -3.54 47.92 6.67
N TYR A 432 -2.84 47.99 7.79
CA TYR A 432 -2.16 46.83 8.40
C TYR A 432 -2.99 46.26 9.53
N GLY A 433 -3.03 44.93 9.62
CA GLY A 433 -3.57 44.22 10.76
C GLY A 433 -2.71 44.38 12.01
N SER A 434 -3.10 43.69 13.09
CA SER A 434 -2.33 43.65 14.33
C SER A 434 -2.10 42.21 14.78
N ALA A 435 -0.89 41.93 15.25
CA ALA A 435 -0.60 40.74 16.01
C ALA A 435 -1.10 40.91 17.45
N THR A 436 -1.72 39.87 17.99
CA THR A 436 -2.18 39.86 19.38
C THR A 436 -1.62 38.63 20.09
N LYS A 437 -1.00 38.85 21.25
CA LYS A 437 -0.52 37.74 22.09
C LYS A 437 -1.69 36.96 22.67
N LYS A 438 -1.54 35.63 22.68
CA LYS A 438 -2.51 34.65 23.14
C LYS A 438 -1.83 33.64 24.04
N THR A 439 -2.65 33.00 24.86
CA THR A 439 -2.23 31.90 25.72
C THR A 439 -3.19 30.74 25.51
N TYR A 440 -2.64 29.55 25.30
CA TYR A 440 -3.37 28.29 25.20
C TYR A 440 -2.79 27.30 26.22
N TYR A 441 -3.60 26.36 26.69
CA TYR A 441 -3.11 25.28 27.54
C TYR A 441 -2.65 24.12 26.65
N SER A 442 -1.38 23.74 26.77
CA SER A 442 -0.86 22.54 26.13
C SER A 442 -0.92 21.35 27.06
N LYS A 443 -1.50 20.25 26.56
CA LYS A 443 -1.41 18.92 27.18
C LYS A 443 -0.03 18.31 26.91
N THR A 444 0.57 18.58 25.76
CA THR A 444 1.90 18.11 25.37
C THR A 444 3.00 18.57 26.35
N THR A 445 2.93 19.81 26.85
CA THR A 445 3.89 20.33 27.86
C THR A 445 3.34 20.36 29.28
N GLY A 446 2.02 20.14 29.45
CA GLY A 446 1.33 20.28 30.73
C GLY A 446 1.34 21.71 31.28
N SER A 447 1.38 22.72 30.40
CA SER A 447 1.55 24.12 30.79
C SER A 447 0.81 25.10 29.87
N ASN A 448 0.59 26.32 30.37
CA ASN A 448 0.11 27.42 29.54
C ASN A 448 1.26 27.95 28.67
N ARG A 449 1.02 28.02 27.36
CA ARG A 449 1.99 28.45 26.35
C ARG A 449 1.53 29.69 25.60
N SER A 450 2.49 30.42 25.07
CA SER A 450 2.25 31.66 24.31
C SER A 450 2.32 31.46 22.80
N CYS A 451 1.49 32.20 22.08
CA CYS A 451 1.65 32.46 20.66
C CYS A 451 1.19 33.89 20.33
N ASN A 452 1.67 34.47 19.24
CA ASN A 452 1.06 35.66 18.64
C ASN A 452 0.17 35.24 17.47
N VAL A 453 -1.02 35.83 17.38
CA VAL A 453 -1.93 35.64 16.24
C VAL A 453 -2.08 36.98 15.53
N PHE A 454 -1.57 37.05 14.30
CA PHE A 454 -1.80 38.14 13.36
C PHE A 454 -3.04 37.86 12.52
N LEU A 455 -3.94 38.86 12.49
CA LEU A 455 -5.14 38.85 11.67
C LEU A 455 -5.01 39.92 10.57
N PRO A 456 -5.49 39.66 9.34
CA PRO A 456 -5.51 40.66 8.28
C PRO A 456 -6.40 41.85 8.69
N ALA A 457 -6.11 43.05 8.15
CA ALA A 457 -6.76 44.29 8.59
C ALA A 457 -8.29 44.25 8.54
N ASN A 458 -8.85 43.54 7.55
CA ASN A 458 -10.29 43.35 7.34
C ASN A 458 -10.78 41.97 7.79
N TYR A 459 -10.20 41.40 8.85
CA TYR A 459 -10.62 40.10 9.39
C TYR A 459 -12.10 40.10 9.77
N ASN A 460 -12.84 39.15 9.21
CA ASN A 460 -14.28 38.98 9.41
C ASN A 460 -14.57 37.52 9.78
N SER A 461 -15.15 37.27 10.95
CA SER A 461 -15.45 35.91 11.43
C SER A 461 -16.40 35.10 10.52
N SER A 462 -17.16 35.75 9.63
CA SER A 462 -17.99 35.07 8.62
C SER A 462 -17.21 34.62 7.38
N LYS A 463 -15.98 35.10 7.16
CA LYS A 463 -15.07 34.64 6.11
C LYS A 463 -14.10 33.61 6.70
N LYS A 464 -13.78 32.59 5.91
CA LYS A 464 -12.78 31.56 6.24
C LYS A 464 -11.40 31.95 5.68
N TYR A 465 -10.37 31.82 6.50
CA TYR A 465 -8.99 32.23 6.17
C TYR A 465 -8.02 31.05 6.28
N PRO A 466 -7.10 30.87 5.31
CA PRO A 466 -6.00 29.93 5.44
C PRO A 466 -5.01 30.39 6.52
N VAL A 467 -4.19 29.47 7.04
CA VAL A 467 -3.31 29.68 8.21
C VAL A 467 -1.86 29.38 7.88
N VAL A 468 -0.95 30.26 8.32
CA VAL A 468 0.50 30.05 8.33
C VAL A 468 0.99 29.93 9.76
N TYR A 469 1.69 28.84 10.08
CA TYR A 469 2.45 28.70 11.33
C TYR A 469 3.90 29.11 11.08
N PHE A 470 4.36 30.21 11.70
CA PHE A 470 5.67 30.81 11.43
C PHE A 470 6.60 30.69 12.65
N LEU A 471 7.57 29.79 12.55
CA LEU A 471 8.46 29.34 13.62
C LEU A 471 9.75 30.20 13.72
N HIS A 472 10.22 30.41 14.95
CA HIS A 472 11.36 31.28 15.26
C HIS A 472 12.71 30.55 15.25
N GLY A 473 13.82 31.29 15.38
CA GLY A 473 15.14 30.70 15.56
C GLY A 473 15.36 30.06 16.93
N ILE A 474 16.50 29.38 17.12
CA ILE A 474 16.88 28.82 18.43
C ILE A 474 16.99 29.93 19.48
N MET A 475 16.57 29.64 20.72
CA MET A 475 16.47 30.62 21.82
C MET A 475 15.47 31.77 21.58
N GLY A 476 14.75 31.78 20.46
CA GLY A 476 13.63 32.69 20.19
C GLY A 476 12.37 32.35 20.98
N ASN A 477 11.31 33.11 20.70
CA ASN A 477 9.98 32.99 21.28
C ASN A 477 8.91 33.51 20.29
N GLU A 478 7.65 33.56 20.73
CA GLU A 478 6.50 33.98 19.90
C GLU A 478 6.62 35.41 19.31
N ASP A 479 7.43 36.29 19.90
CA ASP A 479 7.63 37.66 19.43
C ASP A 479 8.72 37.77 18.34
N SER A 480 9.56 36.74 18.20
CA SER A 480 10.84 36.84 17.48
C SER A 480 10.70 37.01 15.96
N MET A 481 9.60 36.55 15.35
CA MET A 481 9.32 36.69 13.90
C MET A 481 8.26 37.76 13.58
N LEU A 482 7.83 38.56 14.57
CA LEU A 482 6.75 39.55 14.40
C LEU A 482 7.03 40.57 13.29
N GLY A 483 8.29 41.03 13.17
CA GLY A 483 8.71 42.00 12.16
C GLY A 483 8.73 41.46 10.73
N ASN A 484 8.60 40.14 10.53
CA ASN A 484 8.45 39.55 9.20
C ASN A 484 6.99 39.21 8.88
N ALA A 485 6.20 38.87 9.91
CA ALA A 485 4.84 38.36 9.77
C ALA A 485 3.78 39.42 9.38
N VAL A 486 4.11 40.72 9.36
CA VAL A 486 3.12 41.80 9.14
C VAL A 486 3.26 42.43 7.76
N GLU A 487 4.41 43.02 7.43
CA GLU A 487 4.58 43.88 6.26
C GLU A 487 4.48 43.10 4.94
N ILE A 488 5.32 42.08 4.74
CA ILE A 488 5.38 41.26 3.51
C ILE A 488 4.01 40.68 3.11
N PRO A 489 3.29 39.93 3.97
CA PRO A 489 2.01 39.33 3.60
C PRO A 489 0.92 40.38 3.37
N THR A 490 0.89 41.47 4.15
CA THR A 490 -0.08 42.55 3.94
C THR A 490 0.18 43.27 2.60
N ASN A 491 1.44 43.57 2.29
CA ASN A 491 1.84 44.23 1.05
C ASN A 491 1.53 43.37 -0.17
N LEU A 492 1.82 42.05 -0.12
CA LEU A 492 1.50 41.13 -1.19
C LEU A 492 -0.01 40.96 -1.37
N ALA A 493 -0.79 40.88 -0.28
CA ALA A 493 -2.25 40.80 -0.35
C ALA A 493 -2.88 42.06 -0.95
N ALA A 494 -2.43 43.25 -0.55
CA ALA A 494 -2.87 44.52 -1.12
C ALA A 494 -2.52 44.68 -2.61
N GLN A 495 -1.45 44.03 -3.08
CA GLN A 495 -1.06 43.95 -4.49
C GLN A 495 -1.77 42.83 -5.28
N GLY A 496 -2.64 42.04 -4.64
CA GLY A 496 -3.30 40.88 -5.26
C GLY A 496 -2.36 39.68 -5.50
N LYS A 497 -1.17 39.66 -4.89
CA LYS A 497 -0.12 38.63 -5.03
C LYS A 497 -0.10 37.59 -3.91
N ALA A 498 -0.93 37.75 -2.88
CA ALA A 498 -1.15 36.77 -1.83
C ALA A 498 -2.63 36.76 -1.43
N LYS A 499 -3.12 35.66 -0.87
CA LYS A 499 -4.43 35.63 -0.21
C LYS A 499 -4.35 36.27 1.18
N GLU A 500 -5.43 36.88 1.65
CA GLU A 500 -5.57 37.20 3.08
C GLU A 500 -5.49 35.91 3.91
N MET A 501 -4.70 35.90 4.96
CA MET A 501 -4.37 34.72 5.77
C MET A 501 -4.23 35.09 7.25
N ILE A 502 -4.44 34.12 8.14
CA ILE A 502 -4.07 34.22 9.56
C ILE A 502 -2.62 33.75 9.69
N ILE A 503 -1.81 34.45 10.50
CA ILE A 503 -0.42 34.03 10.77
C ILE A 503 -0.27 33.82 12.28
N VAL A 504 0.18 32.62 12.66
CA VAL A 504 0.36 32.18 14.03
C VAL A 504 1.85 32.02 14.29
N LEU A 505 2.38 32.76 15.26
CA LEU A 505 3.77 32.70 15.69
C LEU A 505 3.81 31.99 17.05
N PRO A 506 4.05 30.68 17.12
CA PRO A 506 4.18 29.97 18.39
C PRO A 506 5.50 30.31 19.08
N ASN A 507 5.54 30.15 20.40
CA ASN A 507 6.79 29.77 21.06
C ASN A 507 6.98 28.27 20.82
N GLU A 508 7.91 27.87 19.97
CA GLU A 508 8.09 26.46 19.57
C GLU A 508 9.00 25.64 20.51
N TYR A 509 9.62 26.23 21.55
CA TYR A 509 10.35 25.43 22.53
C TYR A 509 9.34 24.66 23.42
N ALA A 510 9.17 23.37 23.15
CA ALA A 510 8.06 22.53 23.58
C ALA A 510 8.44 21.32 24.46
N PRO A 511 9.30 21.44 25.49
CA PRO A 511 9.72 20.30 26.28
C PRO A 511 8.52 19.62 26.97
N ALA A 512 8.56 18.28 27.02
CA ALA A 512 7.61 17.48 27.77
C ALA A 512 7.65 17.83 29.28
N PRO A 513 6.60 17.49 30.07
CA PRO A 513 6.54 17.82 31.49
C PRO A 513 7.79 17.35 32.25
N GLY A 514 8.51 18.30 32.84
CA GLY A 514 9.73 18.04 33.61
C GLY A 514 11.03 17.84 32.81
N THR A 515 11.01 17.95 31.47
CA THR A 515 12.24 17.81 30.63
C THR A 515 12.79 19.14 30.12
N ALA A 516 12.26 20.29 30.58
CA ALA A 516 12.75 21.61 30.21
C ALA A 516 14.19 21.83 30.72
N VAL A 517 15.06 22.34 29.85
CA VAL A 517 16.46 22.66 30.16
C VAL A 517 16.80 24.10 29.78
N SER A 518 17.86 24.65 30.38
CA SER A 518 18.35 25.99 30.03
C SER A 518 18.79 26.06 28.57
N PRO A 519 18.64 27.21 27.88
CA PRO A 519 19.05 27.38 26.49
C PRO A 519 20.53 27.02 26.27
N ALA A 520 20.76 26.09 25.34
CA ALA A 520 22.08 25.58 25.01
C ALA A 520 22.12 24.94 23.61
N PHE A 521 23.30 24.88 23.00
CA PHE A 521 23.51 24.14 21.76
C PHE A 521 23.82 22.66 22.08
N ASN A 522 22.80 21.90 22.47
CA ASN A 522 22.90 20.46 22.72
C ASN A 522 21.57 19.73 22.51
N GLN A 523 21.63 18.41 22.37
CA GLN A 523 20.47 17.56 22.08
C GLN A 523 19.33 17.70 23.10
N ALA A 524 19.62 17.88 24.39
CA ALA A 524 18.57 18.00 25.41
C ALA A 524 17.74 19.29 25.26
N TYR A 525 18.33 20.37 24.76
CA TYR A 525 17.57 21.57 24.38
C TYR A 525 16.87 21.37 23.03
N PHE A 526 17.51 20.70 22.07
CA PHE A 526 16.90 20.39 20.77
C PHE A 526 15.69 19.46 20.89
N ASP A 527 15.68 18.48 21.80
CA ASP A 527 14.55 17.56 22.03
C ASP A 527 13.26 18.31 22.42
N GLY A 528 13.38 19.50 23.04
CA GLY A 528 12.24 20.37 23.29
C GLY A 528 11.69 21.05 22.03
N TYR A 529 12.53 21.34 21.04
CA TYR A 529 12.07 21.78 19.71
C TYR A 529 11.51 20.61 18.90
N ASP A 530 12.10 19.41 19.02
CA ASP A 530 11.63 18.20 18.34
C ASP A 530 10.20 17.82 18.77
N ASN A 531 9.89 17.96 20.07
CA ASN A 531 8.55 17.68 20.61
C ASN A 531 7.46 18.68 20.19
N PHE A 532 7.82 19.81 19.54
CA PHE A 532 6.84 20.82 19.12
C PHE A 532 5.83 20.29 18.10
N ILE A 533 6.16 19.24 17.35
CA ILE A 533 5.22 18.58 16.44
C ILE A 533 3.92 18.18 17.15
N ASN A 534 4.02 17.63 18.37
CA ASN A 534 2.87 17.17 19.14
C ASN A 534 2.05 18.35 19.69
N ASP A 535 2.72 19.38 20.20
CA ASP A 535 2.06 20.59 20.70
C ASP A 535 1.32 21.34 19.59
N LEU A 536 1.94 21.44 18.41
CA LEU A 536 1.35 22.06 17.25
C LEU A 536 0.08 21.32 16.81
N THR A 537 0.14 19.99 16.65
CA THR A 537 -1.00 19.24 16.10
C THR A 537 -2.12 18.99 17.11
N ASP A 538 -1.80 18.77 18.38
CA ASP A 538 -2.76 18.23 19.36
C ASP A 538 -3.32 19.32 20.30
N ASP A 539 -2.64 20.47 20.42
CA ASP A 539 -3.03 21.60 21.27
C ASP A 539 -3.23 22.90 20.49
N LEU A 540 -2.21 23.40 19.77
CA LEU A 540 -2.25 24.73 19.16
C LEU A 540 -3.15 24.82 17.92
N MET A 541 -3.06 23.88 16.97
CA MET A 541 -3.95 23.86 15.79
C MET A 541 -5.43 23.81 16.21
N PRO A 542 -5.88 22.91 17.11
CA PRO A 542 -7.24 22.92 17.67
C PRO A 542 -7.62 24.24 18.36
N TYR A 543 -6.70 24.86 19.12
CA TYR A 543 -6.94 26.17 19.73
C TYR A 543 -7.21 27.26 18.68
N ILE A 544 -6.44 27.30 17.60
CA ILE A 544 -6.60 28.28 16.53
C ILE A 544 -7.91 28.04 15.76
N GLU A 545 -8.26 26.80 15.43
CA GLU A 545 -9.53 26.45 14.77
C GLU A 545 -10.76 26.76 15.63
N GLN A 546 -10.66 26.60 16.96
CA GLN A 546 -11.75 26.93 17.88
C GLN A 546 -11.97 28.44 18.05
N ASN A 547 -10.91 29.26 17.96
CA ASN A 547 -10.95 30.68 18.31
C ASN A 547 -10.99 31.63 17.09
N TYR A 548 -10.70 31.13 15.87
CA TYR A 548 -10.65 31.94 14.65
C TYR A 548 -11.35 31.26 13.48
N SER A 549 -11.75 32.03 12.48
CA SER A 549 -12.46 31.50 11.31
C SER A 549 -11.47 30.90 10.29
N VAL A 550 -10.96 29.73 10.64
CA VAL A 550 -9.98 28.97 9.85
C VAL A 550 -10.65 28.23 8.70
N ALA A 551 -10.05 28.32 7.51
CA ALA A 551 -10.22 27.37 6.41
C ALA A 551 -9.30 26.16 6.69
N THR A 552 -9.90 25.01 6.96
CA THR A 552 -9.20 23.77 7.31
C THR A 552 -8.64 23.06 6.07
N GLY A 553 -7.79 22.05 6.27
CA GLY A 553 -7.19 21.26 5.18
C GLY A 553 -5.81 21.74 4.75
N ARG A 554 -5.00 20.83 4.19
CA ARG A 554 -3.59 21.09 3.84
C ARG A 554 -3.43 22.15 2.75
N GLU A 555 -4.38 22.24 1.83
CA GLU A 555 -4.45 23.26 0.78
C GLU A 555 -4.64 24.67 1.33
N ASN A 556 -5.08 24.79 2.59
CA ASN A 556 -5.28 26.03 3.35
C ASN A 556 -4.29 26.21 4.52
N THR A 557 -3.33 25.30 4.70
CA THR A 557 -2.43 25.28 5.88
C THR A 557 -0.97 25.21 5.46
N ALA A 558 -0.17 26.15 5.99
CA ALA A 558 1.25 26.29 5.70
C ALA A 558 2.08 26.31 6.99
N ILE A 559 3.31 25.84 6.91
CA ILE A 559 4.31 25.94 7.97
C ILE A 559 5.61 26.51 7.42
N CYS A 560 6.22 27.45 8.12
CA CYS A 560 7.54 27.95 7.77
C CYS A 560 8.33 28.42 8.98
N GLY A 561 9.64 28.63 8.82
CA GLY A 561 10.45 29.16 9.91
C GLY A 561 11.88 29.51 9.52
N PHE A 562 12.55 30.19 10.45
CA PHE A 562 13.95 30.58 10.32
C PHE A 562 14.85 29.75 11.24
N SER A 563 16.06 29.38 10.80
CA SER A 563 17.05 28.70 11.64
C SER A 563 16.50 27.40 12.24
N MET A 564 16.39 27.27 13.57
CA MET A 564 15.73 26.12 14.23
C MET A 564 14.28 25.92 13.79
N GLY A 565 13.50 27.00 13.65
CA GLY A 565 12.17 26.97 13.08
C GLY A 565 12.15 26.54 11.60
N GLY A 566 13.23 26.79 10.85
CA GLY A 566 13.37 26.30 9.48
C GLY A 566 13.61 24.78 9.43
N ARG A 567 14.46 24.27 10.32
CA ARG A 567 14.67 22.83 10.56
C ARG A 567 13.36 22.15 11.01
N ASN A 568 12.67 22.76 11.96
CA ASN A 568 11.39 22.26 12.48
C ASN A 568 10.27 22.31 11.43
N ALA A 569 10.20 23.33 10.58
CA ALA A 569 9.25 23.39 9.48
C ALA A 569 9.46 22.24 8.48
N LEU A 570 10.72 21.91 8.15
CA LEU A 570 11.04 20.73 7.34
C LEU A 570 10.65 19.42 8.04
N TYR A 571 10.97 19.27 9.34
CA TYR A 571 10.60 18.08 10.11
C TYR A 571 9.08 17.86 10.17
N ILE A 572 8.35 18.87 10.63
CA ILE A 572 6.91 18.80 10.85
C ILE A 572 6.16 18.66 9.51
N GLY A 573 6.53 19.47 8.50
CA GLY A 573 5.91 19.42 7.18
C GLY A 573 6.08 18.08 6.46
N TYR A 574 7.17 17.35 6.73
CA TYR A 574 7.45 16.04 6.14
C TYR A 574 6.95 14.88 7.01
N SER A 575 6.81 15.06 8.32
CA SER A 575 6.20 14.08 9.24
C SER A 575 4.66 14.12 9.21
N ARG A 576 4.05 15.28 8.92
CA ARG A 576 2.59 15.49 8.82
C ARG A 576 2.17 16.15 7.50
N PRO A 577 2.50 15.54 6.35
CA PRO A 577 2.19 16.11 5.05
C PRO A 577 0.68 16.06 4.73
N ASP A 578 -0.09 15.31 5.52
CA ASP A 578 -1.56 15.32 5.58
C ASP A 578 -2.14 16.64 6.09
N LEU A 579 -1.39 17.37 6.92
CA LEU A 579 -1.80 18.67 7.48
C LEU A 579 -1.24 19.88 6.73
N PHE A 580 -0.06 19.76 6.11
CA PHE A 580 0.66 20.91 5.52
C PHE A 580 0.79 20.80 4.01
N GLY A 581 0.22 21.76 3.29
CA GLY A 581 0.35 21.88 1.84
C GLY A 581 1.55 22.71 1.39
N TYR A 582 2.13 23.50 2.29
CA TYR A 582 3.22 24.45 1.99
C TYR A 582 4.25 24.44 3.13
N VAL A 583 5.52 24.26 2.80
CA VAL A 583 6.65 24.17 3.75
C VAL A 583 7.74 25.18 3.37
N GLY A 584 8.12 26.07 4.29
CA GLY A 584 9.13 27.12 4.04
C GLY A 584 10.27 27.11 5.07
N ALA A 585 11.51 26.97 4.62
CA ALA A 585 12.67 26.85 5.49
C ALA A 585 13.74 27.90 5.13
N PHE A 586 13.91 28.89 5.99
CA PHE A 586 14.83 30.01 5.79
C PHE A 586 16.07 29.80 6.66
N SER A 587 17.24 29.63 6.05
CA SER A 587 18.49 29.19 6.68
C SER A 587 18.30 28.06 7.71
N PRO A 588 17.66 26.92 7.37
CA PRO A 588 17.37 25.85 8.32
C PRO A 588 18.61 25.33 9.04
N ALA A 589 18.49 25.18 10.36
CA ALA A 589 19.55 24.71 11.24
C ALA A 589 19.89 23.20 11.04
N PRO A 590 21.07 22.77 11.49
CA PRO A 590 21.48 21.36 11.51
C PRO A 590 20.46 20.41 12.20
N GLY A 591 20.55 19.13 11.85
CA GLY A 591 19.80 18.05 12.51
C GLY A 591 18.45 17.63 11.91
N VAL A 592 18.05 18.11 10.71
CA VAL A 592 16.96 17.45 9.96
C VAL A 592 17.37 16.02 9.57
N THR A 593 18.60 15.86 9.10
CA THR A 593 19.27 14.57 8.83
C THR A 593 20.58 14.48 9.63
N PRO A 594 21.26 13.30 9.69
CA PRO A 594 22.50 13.17 10.44
C PRO A 594 23.59 14.11 9.91
N GLY A 595 24.44 14.61 10.80
CA GLY A 595 25.53 15.52 10.43
C GLY A 595 26.27 16.05 11.65
N THR A 596 27.36 16.78 11.44
CA THR A 596 28.19 17.33 12.52
C THR A 596 28.46 18.81 12.29
N ASP A 597 28.24 19.63 13.32
CA ASP A 597 28.61 21.05 13.35
C ASP A 597 29.43 21.38 14.61
N TYR A 598 29.53 22.67 14.97
CA TYR A 598 30.23 23.10 16.18
C TYR A 598 29.54 22.66 17.49
N SER A 599 28.25 22.34 17.46
CA SER A 599 27.50 21.82 18.62
C SER A 599 27.64 20.31 18.82
N GLY A 600 28.21 19.62 17.82
CA GLY A 600 28.53 18.19 17.87
C GLY A 600 27.82 17.39 16.78
N PHE A 601 27.63 16.10 17.04
CA PHE A 601 26.93 15.18 16.14
C PHE A 601 25.41 15.24 16.36
N HIS A 602 24.68 15.52 15.28
CA HIS A 602 23.23 15.48 15.22
C HIS A 602 22.78 14.10 14.74
N LYS A 603 21.90 13.45 15.51
CA LYS A 603 21.31 12.14 15.18
C LYS A 603 20.47 12.14 13.89
N GLY A 604 19.97 13.31 13.49
CA GLY A 604 18.96 13.48 12.44
C GLY A 604 17.55 13.15 12.93
N LEU A 605 16.55 13.90 12.45
CA LEU A 605 15.13 13.58 12.63
C LEU A 605 14.62 12.59 11.58
N PHE A 606 15.24 12.60 10.40
CA PHE A 606 15.14 11.57 9.38
C PHE A 606 16.52 10.99 9.07
N GLN A 607 16.58 9.77 8.52
CA GLN A 607 17.75 9.37 7.75
C GLN A 607 17.73 10.07 6.38
N GLU A 608 18.89 10.28 5.75
CA GLU A 608 18.95 11.02 4.48
C GLU A 608 18.01 10.45 3.41
N ASN A 609 17.95 9.12 3.26
CA ASN A 609 17.07 8.47 2.29
C ASN A 609 15.58 8.60 2.65
N ASP A 610 15.25 8.74 3.93
CA ASP A 610 13.88 8.88 4.43
C ASP A 610 13.38 10.33 4.42
N PHE A 611 14.27 11.32 4.23
CA PHE A 611 13.89 12.73 4.11
C PHE A 611 13.27 13.02 2.73
N ARG A 612 12.03 12.56 2.56
CA ARG A 612 11.13 12.79 1.43
C ARG A 612 9.71 12.43 1.84
N ILE A 613 8.71 12.88 1.09
CA ILE A 613 7.35 12.39 1.25
C ILE A 613 7.27 10.97 0.68
N LYS A 614 6.72 10.03 1.45
CA LYS A 614 6.61 8.61 1.07
C LYS A 614 5.34 8.29 0.28
N ASP A 615 4.24 8.97 0.60
CA ASP A 615 2.98 8.92 -0.16
C ASP A 615 2.90 10.16 -1.06
N GLU A 616 3.10 9.96 -2.37
CA GLU A 616 3.13 11.06 -3.33
C GLU A 616 1.87 11.94 -3.32
N SER A 617 0.72 11.42 -2.88
CA SER A 617 -0.54 12.20 -2.79
C SER A 617 -0.47 13.35 -1.78
N TYR A 618 0.44 13.29 -0.81
CA TYR A 618 0.65 14.33 0.20
C TYR A 618 1.87 15.21 -0.06
N VAL A 619 2.47 15.19 -1.25
CA VAL A 619 3.56 16.12 -1.56
C VAL A 619 3.12 17.59 -1.37
N PRO A 620 3.86 18.44 -0.65
CA PRO A 620 3.58 19.86 -0.55
C PRO A 620 3.51 20.53 -1.93
N TYR A 621 2.51 21.38 -2.15
CA TYR A 621 2.42 22.24 -3.34
C TYR A 621 3.66 23.13 -3.49
N VAL A 622 4.24 23.54 -2.35
CA VAL A 622 5.54 24.23 -2.27
C VAL A 622 6.33 23.65 -1.10
N THR A 623 7.54 23.17 -1.36
CA THR A 623 8.63 23.20 -0.37
C THR A 623 9.64 24.24 -0.83
N LEU A 624 9.96 25.24 -0.02
CA LEU A 624 11.00 26.22 -0.33
C LEU A 624 12.09 26.16 0.74
N ILE A 625 13.34 26.02 0.32
CA ILE A 625 14.52 26.17 1.17
C ILE A 625 15.32 27.37 0.65
N SER A 626 15.71 28.28 1.54
CA SER A 626 16.61 29.40 1.19
C SER A 626 17.70 29.58 2.21
N CYS A 627 18.82 30.22 1.84
CA CYS A 627 19.82 30.71 2.79
C CYS A 627 20.60 31.91 2.23
N GLY A 628 21.30 32.63 3.10
CA GLY A 628 22.34 33.57 2.68
C GLY A 628 23.53 32.84 2.05
N THR A 629 24.16 33.42 1.00
CA THR A 629 25.40 32.85 0.43
C THR A 629 26.61 33.03 1.36
N SER A 630 26.45 33.80 2.44
CA SER A 630 27.48 34.11 3.43
C SER A 630 27.03 33.76 4.84
N ASP A 631 26.02 32.89 4.99
CA ASP A 631 25.49 32.43 6.27
C ASP A 631 26.57 31.74 7.11
N SER A 632 27.02 32.44 8.14
CA SER A 632 28.12 32.07 9.02
C SER A 632 27.71 31.15 10.18
N VAL A 633 26.39 30.93 10.36
CA VAL A 633 25.84 30.22 11.53
C VAL A 633 25.43 28.79 11.18
N VAL A 634 24.68 28.59 10.09
CA VAL A 634 24.26 27.25 9.62
C VAL A 634 25.07 26.76 8.42
N GLY A 635 25.90 27.62 7.82
CA GLY A 635 26.86 27.25 6.79
C GLY A 635 26.21 26.49 5.62
N THR A 636 26.71 25.29 5.34
CA THR A 636 26.26 24.47 4.21
C THR A 636 25.05 23.57 4.51
N PHE A 637 24.50 23.55 5.73
CA PHE A 637 23.37 22.68 6.08
C PHE A 637 22.07 22.95 5.27
N PRO A 638 21.66 24.21 5.01
CA PRO A 638 20.57 24.48 4.08
C PRO A 638 20.78 23.86 2.70
N LYS A 639 22.02 23.93 2.18
CA LYS A 639 22.37 23.35 0.89
C LYS A 639 22.38 21.82 0.94
N SER A 640 22.85 21.20 2.03
CA SER A 640 22.82 19.74 2.14
C SER A 640 21.39 19.21 2.15
N TYR A 641 20.43 19.92 2.75
CA TYR A 641 19.00 19.58 2.65
C TYR A 641 18.46 19.70 1.23
N HIS A 642 18.81 20.75 0.49
CA HIS A 642 18.51 20.85 -0.95
C HIS A 642 19.12 19.66 -1.74
N ASP A 643 20.38 19.31 -1.49
CA ASP A 643 21.07 18.21 -2.17
C ASP A 643 20.44 16.85 -1.85
N ILE A 644 20.01 16.62 -0.60
CA ILE A 644 19.31 15.41 -0.15
C ILE A 644 17.93 15.31 -0.79
N LEU A 645 17.12 16.38 -0.74
CA LEU A 645 15.79 16.39 -1.37
C LEU A 645 15.88 16.18 -2.89
N THR A 646 16.88 16.78 -3.53
CA THR A 646 17.18 16.59 -4.96
C THR A 646 17.49 15.12 -5.27
N ARG A 647 18.40 14.50 -4.49
CA ARG A 647 18.78 13.09 -4.62
C ARG A 647 17.59 12.14 -4.42
N ASN A 648 16.68 12.51 -3.50
CA ASN A 648 15.47 11.77 -3.19
C ASN A 648 14.31 12.01 -4.18
N ASN A 649 14.51 12.80 -5.24
CA ASN A 649 13.49 13.22 -6.21
C ASN A 649 12.28 13.95 -5.58
N GLN A 650 12.47 14.58 -4.42
CA GLN A 650 11.43 15.38 -3.77
C GLN A 650 11.32 16.77 -4.44
N PRO A 651 10.13 17.19 -4.92
CA PRO A 651 9.89 18.56 -5.37
C PRO A 651 10.18 19.57 -4.26
N HIS A 652 10.99 20.57 -4.58
CA HIS A 652 11.27 21.74 -3.74
C HIS A 652 11.94 22.86 -4.57
N VAL A 653 11.96 24.07 -4.03
CA VAL A 653 12.68 25.25 -4.54
C VAL A 653 13.90 25.50 -3.66
N TRP A 654 15.00 25.92 -4.29
CA TRP A 654 16.21 26.42 -3.65
C TRP A 654 16.40 27.91 -3.99
N VAL A 655 16.64 28.76 -2.99
CA VAL A 655 16.94 30.20 -3.19
C VAL A 655 18.17 30.61 -2.38
N GLU A 656 19.22 31.03 -3.06
CA GLU A 656 20.39 31.68 -2.44
C GLU A 656 20.19 33.20 -2.43
N VAL A 657 20.49 33.82 -1.29
CA VAL A 657 20.39 35.27 -1.05
C VAL A 657 21.80 35.88 -1.07
N PRO A 658 22.22 36.55 -2.16
CA PRO A 658 23.61 36.97 -2.35
C PRO A 658 24.09 37.96 -1.29
N GLY A 659 25.19 37.61 -0.63
CA GLY A 659 25.85 38.42 0.40
C GLY A 659 25.12 38.52 1.73
N ALA A 660 23.95 37.90 1.90
CA ALA A 660 23.29 37.82 3.19
C ALA A 660 23.98 36.79 4.11
N ASP A 661 23.97 37.07 5.41
CA ASP A 661 24.41 36.18 6.48
C ASP A 661 23.16 35.50 7.10
N HIS A 662 23.27 34.99 8.32
CA HIS A 662 22.16 34.43 9.11
C HIS A 662 21.24 35.53 9.67
N ASP A 663 20.66 36.34 8.79
CA ASP A 663 20.08 37.64 9.11
C ASP A 663 18.67 37.88 8.54
N ASN A 664 18.12 39.07 8.79
CA ASN A 664 16.80 39.46 8.30
C ASN A 664 16.72 39.60 6.77
N VAL A 665 17.83 39.80 6.06
CA VAL A 665 17.86 39.85 4.59
C VAL A 665 17.62 38.45 4.03
N ALA A 666 18.24 37.43 4.62
CA ALA A 666 17.97 36.03 4.29
C ALA A 666 16.51 35.63 4.58
N ILE A 667 15.97 36.04 5.75
CA ILE A 667 14.57 35.80 6.12
C ILE A 667 13.61 36.49 5.14
N ALA A 668 13.77 37.79 4.92
CA ALA A 668 12.83 38.60 4.14
C ALA A 668 12.76 38.16 2.67
N ALA A 669 13.88 37.75 2.07
CA ALA A 669 13.90 37.21 0.71
C ALA A 669 13.20 35.84 0.63
N GLY A 670 13.53 34.90 1.53
CA GLY A 670 12.88 33.59 1.57
C GLY A 670 11.37 33.68 1.83
N TYR A 671 10.97 34.49 2.81
CA TYR A 671 9.57 34.66 3.20
C TYR A 671 8.75 35.39 2.13
N TYR A 672 9.30 36.40 1.46
CA TYR A 672 8.65 37.06 0.32
C TYR A 672 8.32 36.06 -0.80
N ASN A 673 9.29 35.23 -1.20
CA ASN A 673 9.07 34.18 -2.20
C ASN A 673 7.99 33.19 -1.75
N PHE A 674 8.10 32.68 -0.53
CA PHE A 674 7.16 31.69 0.01
C PHE A 674 5.71 32.23 0.07
N VAL A 675 5.50 33.40 0.68
CA VAL A 675 4.17 34.02 0.82
C VAL A 675 3.53 34.30 -0.55
N SER A 676 4.31 34.70 -1.55
CA SER A 676 3.84 34.95 -2.91
C SER A 676 3.34 33.70 -3.65
N ALA A 677 3.54 32.50 -3.09
CA ALA A 677 3.09 31.23 -3.65
C ALA A 677 2.02 30.51 -2.81
N LEU A 678 1.60 31.05 -1.66
CA LEU A 678 0.71 30.32 -0.76
C LEU A 678 -0.72 30.14 -1.29
N PHE A 679 -1.34 29.05 -0.85
CA PHE A 679 -2.79 28.79 -0.95
C PHE A 679 -3.35 28.89 -2.38
N GLY A 680 -2.59 28.46 -3.38
CA GLY A 680 -3.01 28.42 -4.78
C GLY A 680 -3.09 29.79 -5.48
N VAL A 681 -2.47 30.84 -4.94
CA VAL A 681 -2.51 32.20 -5.52
C VAL A 681 -1.91 32.28 -6.94
N LEU A 682 -0.97 31.40 -7.28
CA LEU A 682 -0.36 31.32 -8.62
C LEU A 682 -1.20 30.51 -9.63
N GLY A 683 -2.39 30.05 -9.23
CA GLY A 683 -3.22 29.14 -10.02
C GLY A 683 -2.70 27.70 -9.93
N LEU A 684 -3.34 26.89 -9.10
CA LEU A 684 -3.26 25.43 -9.20
C LEU A 684 -3.92 25.02 -10.51
N ASP A 685 -3.28 24.13 -11.29
CA ASP A 685 -3.82 23.66 -12.56
C ASP A 685 -5.12 22.84 -12.30
N ASN A 686 -6.26 23.49 -12.52
CA ASN A 686 -7.65 23.04 -12.30
C ASN A 686 -7.85 21.82 -11.37
N VAL A 687 -7.64 22.01 -10.07
CA VAL A 687 -8.21 21.12 -9.04
C VAL A 687 -9.63 21.57 -8.75
N GLN A 688 -10.64 20.77 -9.12
CA GLN A 688 -11.98 20.92 -8.56
C GLN A 688 -11.96 20.61 -7.07
N THR A 689 -12.03 21.62 -6.22
CA THR A 689 -12.26 21.46 -4.77
C THR A 689 -13.71 21.04 -4.53
N SER A 690 -14.00 19.74 -4.63
CA SER A 690 -15.33 19.18 -4.41
C SER A 690 -15.60 18.88 -2.92
N GLN A 691 -16.14 19.87 -2.21
CA GLN A 691 -16.92 19.65 -0.99
C GLN A 691 -18.20 20.52 -1.01
N THR A 692 -19.22 20.08 -0.27
CA THR A 692 -20.59 20.68 -0.12
C THR A 692 -21.63 20.24 -1.21
N PRO A 693 -22.96 20.27 -0.94
CA PRO A 693 -23.71 19.03 -0.70
C PRO A 693 -24.88 18.77 -1.67
N VAL A 694 -25.47 17.58 -1.59
CA VAL A 694 -26.46 17.01 -2.54
C VAL A 694 -27.88 17.62 -2.39
N THR A 695 -28.55 17.94 -3.52
CA THR A 695 -30.02 17.79 -3.77
C THR A 695 -30.32 17.95 -5.29
N PRO A 696 -31.44 17.45 -5.86
CA PRO A 696 -31.38 16.83 -7.20
C PRO A 696 -32.24 17.41 -8.38
N SER A 697 -31.80 17.07 -9.61
CA SER A 697 -32.57 16.89 -10.88
C SER A 697 -33.17 18.12 -11.62
N PRO A 698 -33.50 18.05 -12.94
CA PRO A 698 -33.32 16.94 -13.92
C PRO A 698 -32.67 17.30 -15.29
N GLU A 699 -32.40 16.24 -16.09
CA GLU A 699 -32.03 16.18 -17.54
C GLU A 699 -33.24 16.52 -18.50
N PRO A 700 -33.20 16.46 -19.88
CA PRO A 700 -32.35 15.63 -20.79
C PRO A 700 -31.97 16.24 -22.20
N SER A 701 -31.52 15.36 -23.14
CA SER A 701 -31.62 15.43 -24.64
C SER A 701 -30.42 16.05 -25.42
N THR A 702 -29.90 15.55 -26.57
CA THR A 702 -30.09 14.33 -27.39
C THR A 702 -28.95 14.14 -28.45
N ALA A 703 -28.48 12.90 -28.66
CA ALA A 703 -28.15 12.15 -29.92
C ALA A 703 -27.84 12.85 -31.31
N PRO A 704 -27.34 12.12 -32.35
CA PRO A 704 -26.28 11.09 -32.47
C PRO A 704 -25.39 11.27 -33.76
N SER A 705 -24.81 10.18 -34.32
CA SER A 705 -24.33 9.99 -35.73
C SER A 705 -22.85 10.37 -36.03
N VAL A 706 -22.02 9.69 -36.85
CA VAL A 706 -22.06 8.37 -37.56
C VAL A 706 -20.62 7.94 -37.98
N ALA A 707 -20.35 6.65 -38.21
CA ALA A 707 -19.07 6.10 -38.71
C ALA A 707 -19.03 5.98 -40.25
N PRO A 708 -17.85 5.79 -40.92
CA PRO A 708 -17.51 4.41 -41.30
C PRO A 708 -16.01 4.02 -41.43
N SER A 709 -15.80 2.70 -41.27
CA SER A 709 -14.68 1.80 -41.66
C SER A 709 -13.96 2.06 -43.00
N ILE A 710 -12.65 1.72 -43.08
CA ILE A 710 -12.07 0.72 -44.04
C ILE A 710 -10.84 0.01 -43.39
N ALA A 711 -10.61 -1.30 -43.67
CA ALA A 711 -9.46 -2.15 -43.28
C ALA A 711 -8.53 -2.43 -44.52
N PRO A 712 -7.64 -3.46 -44.63
CA PRO A 712 -7.08 -4.44 -43.67
C PRO A 712 -5.55 -4.75 -43.80
N SER A 713 -5.05 -5.67 -42.93
CA SER A 713 -3.99 -6.69 -43.18
C SER A 713 -2.49 -6.29 -43.34
N VAL A 714 -1.60 -6.88 -42.51
CA VAL A 714 -0.61 -7.95 -42.86
C VAL A 714 -0.16 -8.67 -41.56
N ALA A 715 0.15 -9.98 -41.62
CA ALA A 715 0.74 -10.81 -40.56
C ALA A 715 1.79 -11.80 -41.17
N PRO A 716 2.39 -12.77 -40.44
CA PRO A 716 3.36 -12.63 -39.34
C PRO A 716 4.66 -13.45 -39.55
N SER A 717 5.70 -13.23 -38.73
CA SER A 717 6.90 -14.11 -38.58
C SER A 717 7.80 -13.59 -37.42
N THR A 718 8.60 -14.35 -36.64
CA THR A 718 8.70 -15.79 -36.27
C THR A 718 9.59 -15.91 -35.01
N ALA A 719 9.47 -16.98 -34.21
CA ALA A 719 10.29 -17.23 -33.01
C ALA A 719 11.55 -18.09 -33.28
N PRO A 720 12.48 -18.18 -32.29
CA PRO A 720 13.21 -19.43 -32.03
C PRO A 720 13.06 -19.92 -30.57
N SER A 721 13.31 -21.21 -30.37
CA SER A 721 13.21 -21.98 -29.11
C SER A 721 14.46 -22.85 -28.92
N VAL A 722 14.79 -23.27 -27.69
CA VAL A 722 15.85 -24.24 -27.37
C VAL A 722 15.49 -25.13 -26.17
N THR A 723 16.01 -26.36 -26.18
CA THR A 723 15.60 -27.49 -25.32
C THR A 723 16.70 -27.84 -24.28
N PRO A 724 16.36 -28.36 -23.08
CA PRO A 724 17.33 -28.84 -22.08
C PRO A 724 18.34 -29.91 -22.55
N SER A 725 19.48 -30.01 -21.86
CA SER A 725 20.47 -31.09 -22.09
C SER A 725 20.97 -31.70 -20.77
N THR A 726 21.05 -33.04 -20.72
CA THR A 726 21.49 -33.83 -19.56
C THR A 726 22.93 -34.33 -19.73
N GLN A 727 23.81 -34.15 -18.74
CA GLN A 727 25.17 -34.71 -18.73
C GLN A 727 25.36 -35.76 -17.60
N PRO A 728 26.09 -36.88 -17.81
CA PRO A 728 26.15 -37.96 -16.81
C PRO A 728 26.99 -37.66 -15.55
N SER A 729 26.60 -38.34 -14.47
CA SER A 729 27.11 -38.24 -13.09
C SER A 729 28.54 -38.73 -12.85
N VAL A 730 29.18 -38.20 -11.80
CA VAL A 730 30.21 -38.93 -11.03
C VAL A 730 29.60 -39.41 -9.70
N THR A 731 29.67 -40.73 -9.44
CA THR A 731 29.22 -41.40 -8.19
C THR A 731 27.92 -40.88 -7.56
N GLY A 732 26.79 -41.15 -8.20
CA GLY A 732 25.48 -41.09 -7.54
C GLY A 732 24.86 -39.71 -7.40
N VAL A 733 25.36 -38.67 -8.07
CA VAL A 733 24.70 -37.36 -8.14
C VAL A 733 24.48 -36.99 -9.60
N THR A 734 23.25 -36.69 -9.99
CA THR A 734 22.90 -36.26 -11.35
C THR A 734 22.72 -34.74 -11.40
N CYS A 735 23.08 -34.12 -12.53
CA CYS A 735 22.99 -32.67 -12.73
C CYS A 735 22.30 -32.37 -14.06
N GLU A 736 21.26 -31.55 -14.04
CA GLU A 736 20.54 -31.06 -15.23
C GLU A 736 20.73 -29.55 -15.34
N TYR A 737 21.00 -29.04 -16.55
CA TYR A 737 21.27 -27.61 -16.78
C TYR A 737 20.28 -27.00 -17.76
N ASN A 738 19.68 -25.88 -17.38
CA ASN A 738 18.75 -25.10 -18.20
C ASN A 738 19.18 -23.64 -18.25
N VAL A 739 19.04 -22.99 -19.42
CA VAL A 739 19.03 -21.53 -19.51
C VAL A 739 17.59 -21.08 -19.32
N VAL A 740 17.34 -20.33 -18.25
CA VAL A 740 16.00 -19.91 -17.81
C VAL A 740 15.57 -18.63 -18.51
N SER A 741 16.51 -17.70 -18.77
CA SER A 741 16.25 -16.46 -19.48
C SER A 741 17.54 -15.94 -20.12
N ASP A 742 17.44 -15.35 -21.31
CA ASP A 742 18.59 -14.89 -22.12
C ASP A 742 18.42 -13.42 -22.51
N TRP A 743 19.40 -12.59 -22.16
CA TRP A 743 19.45 -11.15 -22.46
C TRP A 743 20.67 -10.79 -23.33
N GLY A 744 21.18 -11.76 -24.11
CA GLY A 744 22.25 -11.56 -25.08
C GLY A 744 23.64 -11.86 -24.51
N SER A 745 24.27 -10.87 -23.87
CA SER A 745 25.60 -10.98 -23.23
C SER A 745 25.52 -11.31 -21.73
N THR A 746 24.31 -11.49 -21.20
CA THR A 746 24.05 -11.94 -19.83
C THR A 746 22.79 -12.79 -19.86
N PHE A 747 22.74 -13.85 -19.06
CA PHE A 747 21.62 -14.78 -19.02
C PHE A 747 21.49 -15.41 -17.63
N GLN A 748 20.28 -15.87 -17.30
CA GLN A 748 20.03 -16.69 -16.12
C GLN A 748 20.05 -18.17 -16.51
N ALA A 749 20.74 -18.98 -15.73
CA ALA A 749 20.73 -20.43 -15.85
C ALA A 749 20.57 -21.09 -14.48
N GLU A 750 20.27 -22.39 -14.51
CA GLU A 750 20.13 -23.23 -13.32
C GLU A 750 20.82 -24.58 -13.52
N ILE A 751 21.26 -25.17 -12.42
CA ILE A 751 21.73 -26.55 -12.31
C ILE A 751 20.88 -27.24 -11.24
N VAL A 752 20.05 -28.20 -11.64
CA VAL A 752 19.33 -29.08 -10.71
C VAL A 752 20.26 -30.23 -10.33
N VAL A 753 20.64 -30.30 -9.05
CA VAL A 753 21.53 -31.33 -8.49
C VAL A 753 20.69 -32.32 -7.69
N THR A 754 20.57 -33.57 -8.16
CA THR A 754 19.81 -34.63 -7.48
C THR A 754 20.74 -35.68 -6.88
N ASN A 755 20.64 -35.89 -5.57
CA ASN A 755 21.41 -36.91 -4.87
C ASN A 755 20.73 -38.29 -4.97
N ASN A 756 21.34 -39.19 -5.75
CA ASN A 756 20.94 -40.58 -5.94
C ASN A 756 22.01 -41.56 -5.41
N SER A 757 22.83 -41.15 -4.45
CA SER A 757 24.04 -41.88 -4.02
C SER A 757 23.79 -43.00 -3.00
N GLY A 758 22.53 -43.17 -2.55
CA GLY A 758 22.14 -44.08 -1.49
C GLY A 758 22.44 -43.56 -0.07
N LYS A 759 22.96 -42.33 0.07
CA LYS A 759 23.33 -41.71 1.36
C LYS A 759 23.00 -40.21 1.36
N THR A 760 22.83 -39.61 2.53
CA THR A 760 22.76 -38.14 2.67
C THR A 760 24.16 -37.53 2.51
N LEU A 761 24.27 -36.48 1.69
CA LEU A 761 25.46 -35.63 1.62
C LEU A 761 25.35 -34.56 2.71
N ASN A 762 26.34 -34.50 3.60
CA ASN A 762 26.38 -33.52 4.70
C ASN A 762 27.53 -32.54 4.44
N GLY A 763 27.20 -31.30 4.05
CA GLY A 763 28.14 -30.27 3.63
C GLY A 763 28.56 -30.43 2.17
N TRP A 764 27.63 -30.35 1.22
CA TRP A 764 27.91 -30.61 -0.19
C TRP A 764 28.65 -29.46 -0.90
N THR A 765 29.56 -29.81 -1.81
CA THR A 765 30.30 -28.89 -2.69
C THR A 765 30.24 -29.35 -4.13
N LEU A 766 29.82 -28.46 -5.04
CA LEU A 766 29.84 -28.67 -6.49
C LEU A 766 31.01 -27.91 -7.12
N THR A 767 31.76 -28.60 -7.97
CA THR A 767 32.81 -28.03 -8.82
C THR A 767 32.53 -28.35 -10.28
N CYS A 768 32.78 -27.43 -11.19
CA CYS A 768 32.60 -27.63 -12.63
C CYS A 768 33.53 -26.74 -13.47
N ASP A 769 33.59 -27.00 -14.78
CA ASP A 769 34.14 -26.09 -15.79
C ASP A 769 33.00 -25.35 -16.49
N TYR A 770 33.03 -24.03 -16.45
CA TYR A 770 32.02 -23.16 -17.03
C TYR A 770 32.64 -21.95 -17.73
N ASN A 771 32.21 -21.67 -18.97
CA ASN A 771 32.90 -20.72 -19.85
C ASN A 771 32.50 -19.25 -19.62
N CYS A 772 31.37 -19.00 -18.93
CA CYS A 772 30.90 -17.66 -18.59
C CYS A 772 31.21 -17.30 -17.13
N GLN A 773 31.32 -16.01 -16.82
CA GLN A 773 31.56 -15.55 -15.45
C GLN A 773 30.24 -15.49 -14.68
N ILE A 774 30.17 -16.14 -13.51
CA ILE A 774 29.01 -16.07 -12.62
C ILE A 774 29.06 -14.73 -11.87
N THR A 775 28.03 -13.89 -12.09
CA THR A 775 27.94 -12.54 -11.51
C THR A 775 27.01 -12.47 -10.30
N SER A 776 26.08 -13.41 -10.19
CA SER A 776 25.20 -13.59 -9.03
C SER A 776 24.69 -15.03 -9.00
N LEU A 777 24.39 -15.57 -7.82
CA LEU A 777 23.97 -16.96 -7.61
C LEU A 777 23.17 -17.10 -6.31
N TRP A 778 22.18 -18.00 -6.30
CA TRP A 778 21.35 -18.32 -5.13
C TRP A 778 21.12 -19.83 -4.99
N ASN A 779 20.63 -20.24 -3.81
CA ASN A 779 20.55 -21.63 -3.32
C ASN A 779 21.91 -22.36 -3.19
N ALA A 780 23.01 -21.63 -3.35
CA ALA A 780 24.37 -22.05 -3.05
C ALA A 780 25.20 -20.81 -2.64
N GLU A 781 26.44 -21.01 -2.23
CA GLU A 781 27.42 -19.95 -2.04
C GLU A 781 28.59 -20.13 -3.04
N LEU A 782 28.87 -19.13 -3.87
CA LEU A 782 30.03 -19.13 -4.78
C LEU A 782 31.31 -18.94 -3.96
N THR A 783 32.14 -19.97 -3.88
CA THR A 783 33.41 -19.94 -3.11
C THR A 783 34.62 -19.61 -3.96
N GLY A 784 34.51 -19.72 -5.29
CA GLY A 784 35.51 -19.20 -6.21
C GLY A 784 35.19 -19.52 -7.66
N GLN A 785 35.61 -18.63 -8.56
CA GLN A 785 35.73 -18.89 -9.98
C GLN A 785 37.13 -18.46 -10.44
N ILE A 786 37.92 -19.37 -11.01
CA ILE A 786 39.28 -19.11 -11.51
C ILE A 786 39.37 -19.62 -12.94
N GLY A 787 39.37 -18.70 -13.90
CA GLY A 787 39.20 -19.04 -15.32
C GLY A 787 37.83 -19.71 -15.54
N THR A 788 37.85 -20.92 -16.08
CA THR A 788 36.63 -21.75 -16.25
C THR A 788 36.24 -22.53 -14.99
N LYS A 789 37.14 -22.72 -14.01
CA LYS A 789 36.84 -23.54 -12.83
C LYS A 789 35.94 -22.79 -11.86
N VAL A 790 34.73 -23.29 -11.64
CA VAL A 790 33.75 -22.80 -10.66
C VAL A 790 33.69 -23.76 -9.48
N THR A 791 33.59 -23.20 -8.26
CA THR A 791 33.31 -23.94 -7.01
C THR A 791 32.18 -23.26 -6.24
N VAL A 792 31.10 -24.01 -5.98
CA VAL A 792 29.95 -23.57 -5.17
C VAL A 792 29.68 -24.59 -4.06
N LYS A 793 29.21 -24.14 -2.89
CA LYS A 793 28.88 -25.01 -1.75
C LYS A 793 27.47 -24.78 -1.26
N ASN A 794 27.00 -25.66 -0.38
CA ASN A 794 25.76 -25.46 0.35
C ASN A 794 25.72 -24.14 1.14
N PRO A 795 24.55 -23.49 1.26
CA PRO A 795 24.35 -22.42 2.22
C PRO A 795 24.27 -22.99 3.64
N SER A 796 24.50 -22.15 4.66
CA SER A 796 24.54 -22.57 6.07
C SER A 796 23.26 -23.24 6.61
N TRP A 797 22.12 -23.01 5.96
CA TRP A 797 20.81 -23.55 6.33
C TRP A 797 20.37 -24.80 5.53
N ASP A 798 21.10 -25.20 4.48
CA ASP A 798 20.78 -26.37 3.63
C ASP A 798 21.99 -27.30 3.41
N ALA A 799 22.65 -27.64 4.51
CA ALA A 799 23.85 -28.48 4.47
C ALA A 799 23.59 -29.96 4.12
N ASN A 800 22.35 -30.44 4.23
CA ASN A 800 22.04 -31.88 4.19
C ASN A 800 21.16 -32.23 2.99
N LEU A 801 21.76 -32.70 1.90
CA LEU A 801 21.01 -33.18 0.73
C LEU A 801 20.77 -34.70 0.86
N ALA A 802 19.57 -35.11 1.25
CA ALA A 802 19.24 -36.53 1.45
C ALA A 802 19.13 -37.31 0.13
N ASN A 803 19.22 -38.64 0.21
CA ASN A 803 19.05 -39.48 -0.97
C ASN A 803 17.62 -39.38 -1.52
N GLY A 804 17.48 -39.08 -2.81
CA GLY A 804 16.24 -38.79 -3.50
C GLY A 804 15.85 -37.31 -3.51
N GLN A 805 16.58 -36.43 -2.80
CA GLN A 805 16.35 -34.99 -2.87
C GLN A 805 17.13 -34.32 -4.00
N SER A 806 16.57 -33.21 -4.49
CA SER A 806 17.19 -32.31 -5.44
C SER A 806 17.31 -30.90 -4.85
N ILE A 807 18.36 -30.18 -5.25
CA ILE A 807 18.47 -28.74 -5.05
C ILE A 807 18.71 -28.06 -6.40
N THR A 808 18.03 -26.94 -6.66
CA THR A 808 18.26 -26.13 -7.86
C THR A 808 19.17 -24.95 -7.53
N ILE A 809 20.39 -24.99 -8.04
CA ILE A 809 21.37 -23.90 -7.96
C ILE A 809 21.11 -22.96 -9.14
N CYS A 810 20.69 -21.73 -8.89
CA CYS A 810 20.39 -20.76 -9.94
C CYS A 810 21.42 -19.64 -9.95
N PHE A 811 21.75 -19.10 -11.12
CA PHE A 811 22.75 -18.06 -11.27
C PHE A 811 22.58 -17.18 -12.51
N ILE A 812 23.15 -15.98 -12.43
CA ILE A 812 23.33 -15.07 -13.56
C ILE A 812 24.76 -15.20 -14.07
N ALA A 813 24.90 -15.48 -15.37
CA ALA A 813 26.18 -15.57 -16.05
C ALA A 813 26.35 -14.45 -17.07
N SER A 814 27.51 -13.79 -17.08
CA SER A 814 27.91 -12.84 -18.12
C SER A 814 28.80 -13.52 -19.16
N GLY A 815 28.42 -13.39 -20.42
CA GLY A 815 29.02 -14.03 -21.59
C GLY A 815 27.96 -14.51 -22.57
N THR A 816 28.38 -14.97 -23.75
CA THR A 816 27.48 -15.43 -24.83
C THR A 816 27.42 -16.95 -24.98
N ASP A 817 28.33 -17.69 -24.31
CA ASP A 817 28.36 -19.15 -24.34
C ASP A 817 27.36 -19.72 -23.34
N LYS A 818 26.33 -20.36 -23.87
CA LYS A 818 25.20 -20.92 -23.12
C LYS A 818 25.32 -22.43 -22.91
N SER A 819 26.45 -23.04 -23.30
CA SER A 819 26.70 -24.47 -23.10
C SER A 819 26.63 -24.88 -21.62
N ALA A 820 26.23 -26.12 -21.38
CA ALA A 820 26.14 -26.66 -20.04
C ALA A 820 27.55 -26.75 -19.39
N PRO A 821 27.67 -26.54 -18.06
CA PRO A 821 28.91 -26.77 -17.34
C PRO A 821 29.40 -28.19 -17.53
N THR A 822 30.69 -28.35 -17.82
CA THR A 822 31.32 -29.66 -18.01
C THR A 822 32.09 -30.07 -16.76
N ASN A 823 32.51 -31.34 -16.68
CA ASN A 823 33.30 -31.87 -15.57
C ASN A 823 32.68 -31.60 -14.17
N ILE A 824 31.34 -31.68 -14.07
CA ILE A 824 30.61 -31.46 -12.81
C ILE A 824 30.96 -32.58 -11.83
N VAL A 825 31.43 -32.20 -10.64
CA VAL A 825 31.72 -33.10 -9.51
C VAL A 825 31.06 -32.53 -8.26
N VAL A 826 30.19 -33.32 -7.65
CA VAL A 826 29.59 -33.04 -6.33
C VAL A 826 30.20 -33.98 -5.29
N LYS A 827 30.54 -33.44 -4.12
CA LYS A 827 31.09 -34.18 -2.96
C LYS A 827 30.35 -33.80 -1.69
#